data_AF-A0AAE2CGB8-F1
#
_entry.id   AF-A0AAE2CGB8-F1
#
_cell.length_a   1.000
_cell.length_b   1.000
_cell.length_c   1.000
_cell.angle_alpha   90.00
_cell.angle_beta   90.00
_cell.angle_gamma   90.00
#
_symmetry.space_group_name_H-M   'P 1'
#
loop_
_entity.id
_entity.type
_entity.pdbx_description
1 polymer ?
#
loop_
_entity_poly.entity_id
_entity_poly.type
_entity_poly.pdbx_seq_one_letter_code
_entity_poly.pdbx_strand_id
1 'polypeptide(L)'
;MESQEVLVNGGMSNGNAIISYGNVIEQVNGDNGLERVGFDEKGNGNLADEVLEDLEEYWEDINDRLMISRMVSDSVIKGMVTAVEQEAAEKIASKELELSNLKWFMQSHEVVTGKFEDVRLPVVRKAFEAGNYGRFSCFTDACAKHEKMREDLHAFQSVAGEQFKKAKKEIECARGANSIKKIGSGSELVGLGGILEEKQCESWMHVDKTLECLKTTVDTVCTKVDGILLSSKISLCEWQQDLVLSAKLEDIVIQSVLRSLQEELEENLWEQYVQFSGTQNVNWLEKLNDISSLGNQLDAVLKSLSLPETGLVSHGSHDFENLHHKTLSNHIQSPLLCGENGTLGASDIHVAESYDFLQLKHMSKEELVNYFNNIITKMKRDHESALQQKTEEYFRLKREYLKEKRSFVTHRKDEEFDALRKRIPDIISKLENFLLENERLPTLSNNLESMGKLKHRLDSLLSENHHLRDSLTDKKNEVKCLEAEISDAAAKLSERTLAEENMLKLMENLKSAMEDSCIETSLSEEVYKCALREQIAQTCGDSEDSDMDFLITQEIYDIILREAVITAEIANRDKVEDSDIESLIVHELSGLILTEAIKDAGRKLNDLSQEVVIGREIRISLETEALEKENELRLEVEEKEKLKQEILDMRTAIKQKEKLAMGLSISLSKETEQFELALQELGDLREHASHQETLVAECNRELESLRSQHVEALKQIEVDKMEIQKLNQKLDQTKEVLTEANEERNTAFTLAQETHDKLLVTEAREEKLRKEIEMAANGFSKMFDDLACRISGAVEKNTLRLEDTTSQLKALSKMANVLRRTGLTYKQKLERRYADLQMAESEVDLLGDEVDALLRLLEKIYIALDHYSPVLKHYPGIIEILELVRRELTGESTKLL
;
A
#
# COMPACT_ATOMS: atom_id res chain seq x y z
N MET A 1 -12.48 12.01 61.44
CA MET A 1 -12.61 10.55 61.56
C MET A 1 -11.25 9.97 61.23
N GLU A 2 -10.68 9.31 62.23
CA GLU A 2 -9.32 8.79 62.28
C GLU A 2 -9.06 7.76 61.19
N SER A 3 -7.88 7.82 60.57
CA SER A 3 -6.96 6.69 60.47
C SER A 3 -5.59 7.24 60.08
N GLN A 4 -4.63 6.85 60.89
CA GLN A 4 -3.26 7.35 61.02
C GLN A 4 -2.30 6.29 60.46
N GLU A 5 -1.02 6.66 60.33
CA GLU A 5 0.17 5.84 60.00
C GLU A 5 0.59 5.82 58.53
N VAL A 6 1.84 6.04 58.13
CA VAL A 6 3.11 6.32 58.83
C VAL A 6 4.02 7.05 57.83
N LEU A 7 4.67 8.12 58.31
CA LEU A 7 5.70 8.91 57.61
C LEU A 7 7.04 8.50 58.22
N VAL A 8 7.99 8.01 57.42
CA VAL A 8 9.40 7.90 57.82
C VAL A 8 10.26 8.64 56.80
N ASN A 9 10.85 9.72 57.30
CA ASN A 9 11.84 10.58 56.67
C ASN A 9 13.16 9.85 56.38
N GLY A 10 13.85 10.28 55.33
CA GLY A 10 15.23 9.87 55.05
C GLY A 10 15.91 10.82 54.06
N GLY A 11 16.17 12.06 54.49
CA GLY A 11 16.98 13.03 53.75
C GLY A 11 18.42 13.09 54.28
N MET A 12 19.35 12.90 53.34
CA MET A 12 20.68 13.50 53.19
C MET A 12 21.74 13.34 54.30
N SER A 13 22.83 12.64 53.93
CA SER A 13 24.18 12.86 54.44
C SER A 13 25.13 12.96 53.24
N ASN A 14 25.73 14.14 53.07
CA ASN A 14 26.81 14.45 52.14
C ASN A 14 28.14 13.87 52.65
N GLY A 15 28.93 13.28 51.75
CA GLY A 15 30.33 12.94 51.96
C GLY A 15 31.11 13.08 50.66
N ASN A 16 31.78 14.23 50.52
CA ASN A 16 32.61 14.64 49.39
C ASN A 16 33.74 13.64 49.05
N ALA A 17 33.95 13.41 47.76
CA ALA A 17 35.24 13.03 47.20
C ALA A 17 35.65 14.07 46.13
N ILE A 18 36.77 14.74 46.35
CA ILE A 18 37.47 15.58 45.37
C ILE A 18 38.81 14.93 45.05
N ILE A 19 38.95 14.51 43.78
CA ILE A 19 40.08 14.60 42.84
C ILE A 19 41.52 14.59 43.39
N SER A 20 42.35 13.67 42.89
CA SER A 20 43.68 14.01 42.33
C SER A 20 44.28 12.89 41.47
N TYR A 21 44.82 13.29 40.32
CA TYR A 21 45.69 12.55 39.40
C TYR A 21 47.04 12.18 40.04
N GLY A 22 47.67 11.10 39.55
CA GLY A 22 49.07 10.77 39.86
C GLY A 22 49.60 9.60 39.03
N ASN A 23 50.68 9.84 38.30
CA ASN A 23 51.24 9.01 37.24
C ASN A 23 52.61 8.45 37.69
N VAL A 24 52.89 7.18 37.37
CA VAL A 24 54.18 6.50 37.11
C VAL A 24 55.22 6.27 38.24
N ILE A 25 55.89 5.11 38.08
CA ILE A 25 57.29 4.70 38.34
C ILE A 25 57.51 3.79 39.57
N GLU A 26 57.85 2.50 39.38
CA GLU A 26 59.20 1.92 39.62
C GLU A 26 59.30 0.37 39.51
N GLN A 27 60.34 -0.06 38.76
CA GLN A 27 61.32 -1.15 38.97
C GLN A 27 60.82 -2.60 39.18
N VAL A 28 61.16 -3.62 38.37
CA VAL A 28 62.44 -4.19 37.85
C VAL A 28 63.33 -4.87 38.91
N ASN A 29 63.68 -6.14 38.60
CA ASN A 29 64.59 -7.14 39.22
C ASN A 29 63.87 -8.23 40.04
N GLY A 30 64.17 -9.53 39.92
CA GLY A 30 65.18 -10.28 39.15
C GLY A 30 65.34 -11.71 39.74
N ASP A 31 66.02 -12.57 38.97
CA ASP A 31 66.67 -13.86 39.30
C ASP A 31 65.95 -15.23 39.22
N ASN A 32 66.20 -15.93 38.09
CA ASN A 32 67.04 -17.14 37.89
C ASN A 32 66.98 -18.34 38.86
N GLY A 33 66.87 -19.56 38.30
CA GLY A 33 67.30 -20.80 38.98
C GLY A 33 67.01 -22.13 38.25
N LEU A 34 68.09 -22.87 37.97
CA LEU A 34 68.26 -24.08 37.13
C LEU A 34 67.63 -25.41 37.63
N GLU A 35 67.32 -26.28 36.64
CA GLU A 35 67.30 -27.77 36.58
C GLU A 35 67.31 -28.65 37.85
N ARG A 36 66.42 -29.66 37.85
CA ARG A 36 66.76 -31.03 38.28
C ARG A 36 65.91 -32.10 37.55
N VAL A 37 66.62 -33.05 36.96
CA VAL A 37 66.13 -34.33 36.45
C VAL A 37 65.75 -35.26 37.61
N GLY A 38 64.61 -35.94 37.48
CA GLY A 38 64.24 -37.12 38.26
C GLY A 38 63.42 -38.07 37.38
N PHE A 39 64.01 -39.22 37.03
CA PHE A 39 63.29 -40.37 36.50
C PHE A 39 62.60 -41.09 37.66
N ASP A 40 61.31 -41.42 37.51
CA ASP A 40 60.82 -42.71 37.99
C ASP A 40 59.54 -43.14 37.24
N GLU A 41 59.57 -44.40 36.78
CA GLU A 41 58.50 -45.12 36.12
C GLU A 41 57.38 -45.47 37.10
N LYS A 42 56.15 -45.01 36.83
CA LYS A 42 54.87 -45.74 36.92
C LYS A 42 53.69 -44.78 36.95
N GLY A 43 52.86 -44.83 35.92
CA GLY A 43 51.58 -44.13 35.95
C GLY A 43 50.96 -44.04 34.58
N ASN A 44 50.29 -45.11 34.16
CA ASN A 44 49.33 -45.08 33.08
C ASN A 44 48.21 -44.11 33.50
N GLY A 45 48.26 -42.85 33.03
CA GLY A 45 47.28 -41.79 33.30
C GLY A 45 46.91 -41.14 31.99
N ASN A 46 45.62 -41.10 31.70
CA ASN A 46 45.05 -40.85 30.38
C ASN A 46 45.39 -39.45 29.84
N LEU A 47 46.14 -39.40 28.73
CA LEU A 47 46.24 -38.20 27.88
C LEU A 47 44.85 -37.69 27.43
N ALA A 48 43.83 -38.56 27.48
CA ALA A 48 42.44 -38.22 27.19
C ALA A 48 41.77 -37.42 28.32
N ASP A 49 42.16 -37.62 29.58
CA ASP A 49 41.55 -36.90 30.72
C ASP A 49 42.13 -35.48 30.82
N GLU A 50 43.42 -35.29 30.51
CA GLU A 50 44.08 -33.98 30.47
C GLU A 50 43.56 -33.12 29.29
N VAL A 51 43.32 -33.73 28.12
CA VAL A 51 42.67 -33.04 26.99
C VAL A 51 41.18 -32.77 27.26
N LEU A 52 40.51 -33.61 28.04
CA LEU A 52 39.11 -33.38 28.44
C LEU A 52 39.02 -32.22 29.44
N GLU A 53 39.90 -32.16 30.44
CA GLU A 53 39.99 -31.03 31.37
C GLU A 53 40.30 -29.72 30.62
N ASP A 54 41.26 -29.73 29.69
CA ASP A 54 41.57 -28.56 28.85
C ASP A 54 40.36 -28.12 27.99
N LEU A 55 39.57 -29.07 27.47
CA LEU A 55 38.37 -28.76 26.69
C LEU A 55 37.22 -28.25 27.57
N GLU A 56 37.12 -28.75 28.79
CA GLU A 56 36.10 -28.34 29.77
C GLU A 56 36.41 -26.94 30.29
N GLU A 57 37.68 -26.62 30.58
CA GLU A 57 38.15 -25.26 30.89
C GLU A 57 37.92 -24.30 29.71
N TYR A 58 38.18 -24.73 28.47
CA TYR A 58 37.91 -23.91 27.28
C TYR A 58 36.41 -23.66 27.05
N TRP A 59 35.56 -24.64 27.37
CA TRP A 59 34.12 -24.50 27.28
C TRP A 59 33.58 -23.55 28.36
N GLU A 60 34.18 -23.59 29.55
CA GLU A 60 33.86 -22.68 30.65
C GLU A 60 34.29 -21.24 30.32
N ASP A 61 35.48 -21.01 29.74
CA ASP A 61 35.92 -19.68 29.25
C ASP A 61 34.98 -19.13 28.17
N ILE A 62 34.53 -19.96 27.22
CA ILE A 62 33.54 -19.55 26.21
C ILE A 62 32.23 -19.13 26.86
N ASN A 63 31.77 -19.88 27.87
CA ASN A 63 30.52 -19.60 28.56
C ASN A 63 30.61 -18.31 29.40
N ASP A 64 31.73 -18.08 30.07
CA ASP A 64 32.01 -16.84 30.82
C ASP A 64 32.10 -15.64 29.87
N ARG A 65 32.77 -15.78 28.73
CA ARG A 65 32.84 -14.73 27.70
C ARG A 65 31.46 -14.43 27.10
N LEU A 66 30.62 -15.44 26.90
CA LEU A 66 29.23 -15.26 26.47
C LEU A 66 28.38 -14.56 27.54
N MET A 67 28.55 -14.93 28.81
CA MET A 67 27.85 -14.29 29.92
C MET A 67 28.26 -12.82 30.05
N ILE A 68 29.56 -12.52 29.99
CA ILE A 68 30.08 -11.14 30.01
C ILE A 68 29.56 -10.37 28.80
N SER A 69 29.60 -10.97 27.60
CA SER A 69 29.08 -10.33 26.38
C SER A 69 27.60 -9.99 26.51
N ARG A 70 26.80 -10.89 27.10
CA ARG A 70 25.37 -10.68 27.35
C ARG A 70 25.12 -9.61 28.42
N MET A 71 25.89 -9.61 29.51
CA MET A 71 25.79 -8.58 30.54
C MET A 71 26.18 -7.19 30.02
N VAL A 72 27.20 -7.11 29.16
CA VAL A 72 27.61 -5.86 28.51
C VAL A 72 26.55 -5.40 27.53
N SER A 73 26.00 -6.29 26.69
CA SER A 73 24.92 -5.92 25.77
C SER A 73 23.67 -5.45 26.51
N ASP A 74 23.27 -6.15 27.58
CA ASP A 74 22.12 -5.77 28.39
C ASP A 74 22.35 -4.42 29.09
N SER A 75 23.58 -4.16 29.55
CA SER A 75 23.95 -2.88 30.16
C SER A 75 23.96 -1.73 29.15
N VAL A 76 24.45 -1.96 27.92
CA VAL A 76 24.44 -0.97 26.83
C VAL A 76 23.01 -0.68 26.40
N ILE A 77 22.20 -1.72 26.17
CA ILE A 77 20.78 -1.58 25.81
C ILE A 77 20.03 -0.82 26.91
N LYS A 78 20.23 -1.19 28.17
CA LYS A 78 19.63 -0.49 29.30
C LYS A 78 20.07 0.98 29.37
N GLY A 79 21.35 1.26 29.15
CA GLY A 79 21.88 2.62 29.07
C GLY A 79 21.22 3.44 27.95
N MET A 80 21.08 2.86 26.75
CA MET A 80 20.40 3.49 25.62
C MET A 80 18.92 3.75 25.91
N VAL A 81 18.21 2.76 26.47
CA VAL A 81 16.80 2.90 26.85
C VAL A 81 16.63 4.00 27.89
N THR A 82 17.46 4.04 28.92
CA THR A 82 17.39 5.10 29.93
C THR A 82 17.70 6.49 29.36
N ALA A 83 18.61 6.60 28.38
CA ALA A 83 18.89 7.87 27.72
C ALA A 83 17.70 8.35 26.87
N VAL A 84 17.05 7.44 26.15
CA VAL A 84 15.85 7.73 25.36
C VAL A 84 14.66 8.09 26.26
N GLU A 85 14.48 7.40 27.38
CA GLU A 85 13.47 7.72 28.39
C GLU A 85 13.68 9.13 28.99
N GLN A 86 14.93 9.46 29.32
CA GLN A 86 15.31 10.80 29.81
C GLN A 86 15.02 11.89 28.76
N GLU A 87 15.43 11.68 27.51
CA GLU A 87 15.19 12.62 26.40
C GLU A 87 13.69 12.82 26.13
N ALA A 88 12.91 11.73 26.17
CA ALA A 88 11.46 11.79 26.02
C ALA A 88 10.81 12.54 27.18
N ALA A 89 11.24 12.31 28.42
CA ALA A 89 10.74 13.04 29.59
C ALA A 89 11.05 14.54 29.52
N GLU A 90 12.25 14.92 29.07
CA GLU A 90 12.64 16.33 28.87
C GLU A 90 11.80 17.01 27.76
N LYS A 91 11.56 16.31 26.64
CA LYS A 91 10.68 16.80 25.56
C LYS A 91 9.23 16.97 26.03
N ILE A 92 8.71 16.04 26.82
CA ILE A 92 7.36 16.13 27.40
C ILE A 92 7.29 17.33 28.35
N ALA A 93 8.25 17.47 29.27
CA ALA A 93 8.27 18.60 30.22
C ALA A 93 8.36 19.96 29.50
N SER A 94 9.17 20.05 28.43
CA SER A 94 9.25 21.24 27.58
C SER A 94 7.90 21.57 26.92
N LYS A 95 7.21 20.55 26.38
CA LYS A 95 5.88 20.72 25.76
C LYS A 95 4.79 21.05 26.77
N GLU A 96 4.84 20.50 27.98
CA GLU A 96 3.93 20.86 29.07
C GLU A 96 4.12 22.30 29.54
N LEU A 97 5.36 22.80 29.53
CA LEU A 97 5.66 24.21 29.80
C LEU A 97 5.11 25.12 28.70
N GLU A 98 5.26 24.75 27.42
CA GLU A 98 4.66 25.46 26.29
C GLU A 98 3.11 25.49 26.41
N LEU A 99 2.49 24.36 26.74
CA LEU A 99 1.03 24.27 26.96
C LEU A 99 0.58 25.12 28.15
N SER A 100 1.37 25.19 29.22
CA SER A 100 1.08 26.02 30.38
C SER A 100 1.16 27.51 30.04
N ASN A 101 2.16 27.92 29.24
CA ASN A 101 2.27 29.27 28.72
C ASN A 101 1.12 29.61 27.78
N LEU A 102 0.73 28.70 26.88
CA LEU A 102 -0.40 28.88 25.99
C LEU A 102 -1.72 28.98 26.77
N LYS A 103 -1.89 28.16 27.80
CA LYS A 103 -3.03 28.20 28.71
C LYS A 103 -3.10 29.53 29.48
N TRP A 104 -1.97 30.04 29.94
CA TRP A 104 -1.89 31.37 30.55
C TRP A 104 -2.24 32.48 29.54
N PHE A 105 -1.78 32.34 28.29
CA PHE A 105 -2.09 33.26 27.19
C PHE A 105 -3.58 33.24 26.80
N MET A 106 -4.25 32.09 26.92
CA MET A 106 -5.70 31.98 26.71
C MET A 106 -6.48 32.56 27.89
N GLN A 107 -6.04 32.32 29.13
CA GLN A 107 -6.70 32.83 30.33
C GLN A 107 -6.55 34.35 30.49
N SER A 108 -5.47 34.96 30.00
CA SER A 108 -5.29 36.42 30.02
C SER A 108 -6.27 37.17 29.09
N HIS A 109 -6.82 36.49 28.08
CA HIS A 109 -7.84 37.03 27.18
C HIS A 109 -9.29 36.89 27.69
N GLU A 110 -9.52 36.13 28.77
CA GLU A 110 -10.88 35.83 29.27
C GLU A 110 -11.36 36.79 30.38
N VAL A 111 -10.50 37.72 30.84
CA VAL A 111 -10.80 38.58 32.01
C VAL A 111 -11.55 39.90 31.65
N VAL A 112 -11.86 40.18 30.39
CA VAL A 112 -12.61 41.40 29.99
C VAL A 112 -14.03 41.07 29.50
N THR A 113 -14.78 40.28 30.26
CA THR A 113 -16.25 40.29 30.15
C THR A 113 -16.89 40.39 31.53
N GLY A 114 -16.98 41.64 32.00
CA GLY A 114 -17.79 42.00 33.15
C GLY A 114 -19.28 41.82 32.82
N LYS A 115 -19.93 40.92 33.57
CA LYS A 115 -21.36 40.86 33.92
C LYS A 115 -22.34 41.55 32.95
N PHE A 116 -23.01 40.75 32.13
CA PHE A 116 -24.41 41.01 31.79
C PHE A 116 -25.22 39.72 31.98
N GLU A 117 -26.28 39.86 32.78
CA GLU A 117 -27.26 38.84 33.09
C GLU A 117 -28.06 38.40 31.85
N ASP A 118 -28.19 37.08 31.74
CA ASP A 118 -29.36 36.31 31.30
C ASP A 118 -30.34 36.99 30.32
N VAL A 119 -30.10 36.78 29.01
CA VAL A 119 -31.21 36.57 28.06
C VAL A 119 -30.84 35.42 27.12
N ARG A 120 -31.34 34.25 27.47
CA ARG A 120 -31.52 33.05 26.63
C ARG A 120 -32.14 33.40 25.27
N LEU A 121 -31.50 32.98 24.15
CA LEU A 121 -32.13 32.54 22.88
C LEU A 121 -31.07 32.05 21.86
N PRO A 122 -31.43 31.25 20.84
CA PRO A 122 -31.33 29.80 20.87
C PRO A 122 -30.20 29.22 20.01
N VAL A 123 -29.86 27.97 20.33
CA VAL A 123 -29.02 27.06 19.54
C VAL A 123 -29.53 26.97 18.10
N VAL A 124 -28.77 27.52 17.16
CA VAL A 124 -28.79 27.08 15.75
C VAL A 124 -27.39 26.64 15.39
N ARG A 125 -27.21 25.32 15.46
CA ARG A 125 -26.06 24.59 14.92
C ARG A 125 -26.17 24.70 13.38
N LYS A 126 -25.32 25.53 12.76
CA LYS A 126 -25.09 25.49 11.30
C LYS A 126 -23.61 25.20 11.05
N ALA A 127 -23.41 24.32 10.07
CA ALA A 127 -22.17 23.62 9.77
C ALA A 127 -21.02 24.56 9.41
N PHE A 128 -19.81 24.09 9.69
CA PHE A 128 -18.56 24.59 9.15
C PHE A 128 -18.55 24.34 7.64
N GLU A 129 -18.97 25.34 6.86
CA GLU A 129 -18.63 25.44 5.44
C GLU A 129 -17.42 26.36 5.30
N ALA A 130 -16.37 25.81 4.69
CA ALA A 130 -15.14 26.50 4.36
C ALA A 130 -15.45 27.68 3.43
N GLY A 131 -15.24 28.89 3.95
CA GLY A 131 -15.35 30.12 3.20
C GLY A 131 -14.90 31.27 4.08
N ASN A 132 -13.63 31.68 3.91
CA ASN A 132 -13.04 32.81 4.63
C ASN A 132 -13.84 34.12 4.52
N TYR A 133 -14.88 34.19 3.69
CA TYR A 133 -15.79 35.33 3.56
C TYR A 133 -16.69 35.60 4.77
N GLY A 134 -16.96 34.59 5.62
CA GLY A 134 -17.82 34.79 6.79
C GLY A 134 -17.22 35.74 7.82
N ARG A 135 -15.90 35.69 8.03
CA ARG A 135 -15.21 36.43 9.08
C ARG A 135 -14.93 37.91 8.70
N PHE A 136 -14.76 38.21 7.41
CA PHE A 136 -14.61 39.60 6.93
C PHE A 136 -15.92 40.39 6.95
N SER A 137 -17.07 39.73 6.77
CA SER A 137 -18.38 40.41 6.75
C SER A 137 -18.75 41.10 8.07
N CYS A 138 -18.32 40.54 9.20
CA CYS A 138 -18.59 41.10 10.53
C CYS A 138 -17.70 42.32 10.85
N PHE A 139 -16.57 42.46 10.16
CA PHE A 139 -15.61 43.56 10.37
C PHE A 139 -16.01 44.82 9.63
N THR A 140 -16.43 44.71 8.37
CA THR A 140 -16.94 45.85 7.60
C THR A 140 -18.15 46.48 8.29
N ASP A 141 -18.99 45.66 8.90
CA ASP A 141 -20.14 46.11 9.70
C ASP A 141 -19.68 46.83 11.01
N ALA A 142 -18.64 46.35 11.69
CA ALA A 142 -18.09 47.01 12.87
C ALA A 142 -17.42 48.36 12.55
N CYS A 143 -16.62 48.44 11.48
CA CYS A 143 -16.00 49.69 11.02
C CYS A 143 -17.05 50.71 10.57
N ALA A 144 -18.08 50.28 9.83
CA ALA A 144 -19.19 51.15 9.42
C ALA A 144 -19.98 51.69 10.63
N LYS A 145 -20.19 50.87 11.67
CA LYS A 145 -20.82 51.31 12.93
C LYS A 145 -19.96 52.33 13.68
N HIS A 146 -18.64 52.17 13.69
CA HIS A 146 -17.72 53.13 14.31
C HIS A 146 -17.73 54.47 13.58
N GLU A 147 -17.75 54.50 12.25
CA GLU A 147 -17.87 55.75 11.49
C GLU A 147 -19.21 56.44 11.74
N LYS A 148 -20.31 55.69 11.71
CA LYS A 148 -21.63 56.23 12.01
C LYS A 148 -21.70 56.83 13.42
N MET A 149 -21.17 56.15 14.42
CA MET A 149 -21.14 56.65 15.81
C MET A 149 -20.28 57.92 15.95
N ARG A 150 -19.25 58.06 15.11
CA ARG A 150 -18.43 59.27 15.03
C ARG A 150 -19.19 60.41 14.35
N GLU A 151 -19.89 60.15 13.25
CA GLU A 151 -20.76 61.12 12.57
C GLU A 151 -21.86 61.64 13.50
N ASP A 152 -22.52 60.74 14.24
CA ASP A 152 -23.54 61.07 15.24
C ASP A 152 -22.96 61.96 16.35
N LEU A 153 -21.72 61.72 16.78
CA LEU A 153 -21.02 62.54 17.78
C LEU A 153 -20.71 63.95 17.26
N HIS A 154 -20.26 64.08 16.01
CA HIS A 154 -20.02 65.39 15.37
C HIS A 154 -21.32 66.15 15.16
N ALA A 155 -22.40 65.46 14.77
CA ALA A 155 -23.74 66.03 14.68
C ALA A 155 -24.23 66.53 16.04
N PHE A 156 -24.04 65.73 17.10
CA PHE A 156 -24.36 66.13 18.48
C PHE A 156 -23.56 67.37 18.90
N GLN A 157 -22.25 67.42 18.61
CA GLN A 157 -21.41 68.57 18.94
C GLN A 157 -21.87 69.85 18.21
N SER A 158 -22.23 69.73 16.93
CA SER A 158 -22.78 70.84 16.15
C SER A 158 -24.09 71.37 16.73
N VAL A 159 -25.04 70.47 17.03
CA VAL A 159 -26.33 70.81 17.64
C VAL A 159 -26.14 71.42 19.03
N ALA A 160 -25.29 70.84 19.87
CA ALA A 160 -24.98 71.38 21.19
C ALA A 160 -24.37 72.79 21.08
N GLY A 161 -23.44 73.01 20.14
CA GLY A 161 -22.85 74.31 19.85
C GLY A 161 -23.88 75.36 19.45
N GLU A 162 -24.88 75.00 18.65
CA GLU A 162 -25.98 75.87 18.28
C GLU A 162 -26.91 76.20 19.47
N GLN A 163 -27.22 75.21 20.30
CA GLN A 163 -27.98 75.44 21.54
C GLN A 163 -27.25 76.37 22.51
N PHE A 164 -25.93 76.23 22.66
CA PHE A 164 -25.13 77.16 23.47
C PHE A 164 -25.16 78.59 22.90
N LYS A 165 -25.10 78.76 21.56
CA LYS A 165 -25.25 80.08 20.93
C LYS A 165 -26.64 80.67 21.17
N LYS A 166 -27.69 79.85 21.10
CA LYS A 166 -29.07 80.27 21.37
C LYS A 166 -29.25 80.69 22.83
N ALA A 167 -28.78 79.87 23.78
CA ALA A 167 -28.81 80.19 25.21
C ALA A 167 -28.04 81.49 25.51
N LYS A 168 -26.89 81.71 24.86
CA LYS A 168 -26.11 82.94 25.00
C LYS A 168 -26.90 84.17 24.52
N LYS A 169 -27.55 84.09 23.36
CA LYS A 169 -28.43 85.16 22.85
C LYS A 169 -29.61 85.43 23.79
N GLU A 170 -30.23 84.39 24.34
CA GLU A 170 -31.34 84.53 25.30
C GLU A 170 -30.89 85.19 26.60
N ILE A 171 -29.70 84.86 27.11
CA ILE A 171 -29.08 85.51 28.28
C ILE A 171 -28.76 86.98 27.98
N GLU A 172 -28.24 87.29 26.78
CA GLU A 172 -28.00 88.67 26.33
C GLU A 172 -29.30 89.48 26.20
N CYS A 173 -30.38 88.87 25.68
CA CYS A 173 -31.71 89.49 25.64
C CYS A 173 -32.27 89.75 27.05
N ALA A 174 -32.14 88.79 27.97
CA ALA A 174 -32.56 88.96 29.37
C ALA A 174 -31.74 90.03 30.11
N ARG A 175 -30.46 90.18 29.76
CA ARG A 175 -29.59 91.26 30.24
C ARG A 175 -30.05 92.63 29.73
N GLY A 176 -30.43 92.74 28.45
CA GLY A 176 -30.92 93.98 27.85
C GLY A 176 -32.28 94.43 28.40
N ALA A 177 -33.20 93.49 28.66
CA ALA A 177 -34.54 93.78 29.15
C ALA A 177 -34.59 94.43 30.55
N ASN A 178 -33.55 94.21 31.38
CA ASN A 178 -33.45 94.80 32.72
C ASN A 178 -32.90 96.24 32.75
N SER A 179 -32.60 96.84 31.58
CA SER A 179 -32.05 98.20 31.48
C SER A 179 -33.08 99.28 31.08
N ILE A 180 -34.39 98.97 31.15
CA ILE A 180 -35.43 99.91 30.73
C ILE A 180 -35.52 101.12 31.68
N LYS A 181 -35.08 102.25 31.11
CA LYS A 181 -35.36 103.66 31.42
C LYS A 181 -36.57 103.88 32.33
N LYS A 182 -36.29 104.44 33.52
CA LYS A 182 -37.25 105.19 34.33
C LYS A 182 -37.53 106.53 33.63
N ILE A 183 -38.68 106.67 32.98
CA ILE A 183 -39.20 107.98 32.55
C ILE A 183 -40.50 108.26 33.31
N GLY A 184 -40.48 109.33 34.11
CA GLY A 184 -41.65 110.12 34.52
C GLY A 184 -42.26 109.82 35.89
N SER A 185 -42.02 110.68 36.88
CA SER A 185 -43.04 111.51 37.54
C SER A 185 -42.42 112.32 38.68
N GLY A 186 -42.92 113.54 38.89
CA GLY A 186 -42.25 114.62 39.62
C GLY A 186 -42.32 114.59 41.16
N SER A 187 -41.99 115.76 41.71
CA SER A 187 -41.98 116.20 43.11
C SER A 187 -40.62 116.16 43.81
N GLU A 188 -40.21 117.35 44.22
CA GLU A 188 -39.21 117.64 45.25
C GLU A 188 -39.42 116.74 46.48
N LEU A 189 -38.35 116.11 46.98
CA LEU A 189 -37.89 116.19 48.37
C LEU A 189 -36.69 115.24 48.58
N VAL A 190 -35.60 115.83 49.05
CA VAL A 190 -34.74 115.36 50.16
C VAL A 190 -34.51 113.85 50.30
N GLY A 191 -33.23 113.48 50.15
CA GLY A 191 -32.59 112.52 51.06
C GLY A 191 -32.47 111.10 50.53
N LEU A 192 -31.24 110.58 50.68
CA LEU A 192 -30.85 109.17 50.56
C LEU A 192 -30.59 108.68 49.13
N GLY A 193 -29.69 109.38 48.43
CA GLY A 193 -28.78 108.72 47.50
C GLY A 193 -27.76 107.89 48.29
N GLY A 194 -27.95 106.57 48.31
CA GLY A 194 -27.00 105.65 48.89
C GLY A 194 -27.62 104.27 49.11
N ILE A 195 -26.90 103.23 48.71
CA ILE A 195 -27.17 101.80 48.96
C ILE A 195 -28.11 101.13 47.93
N LEU A 196 -27.68 101.03 46.67
CA LEU A 196 -27.98 99.89 45.81
C LEU A 196 -27.06 99.88 44.58
N GLU A 197 -25.75 99.90 44.83
CA GLU A 197 -24.76 99.49 43.83
C GLU A 197 -24.40 98.01 44.02
N GLU A 198 -24.22 97.32 42.89
CA GLU A 198 -23.42 96.10 42.73
C GLU A 198 -23.86 94.81 43.44
N LYS A 199 -24.98 94.20 43.03
CA LYS A 199 -25.16 92.73 43.17
C LYS A 199 -25.71 91.98 41.95
N GLN A 200 -26.27 92.67 40.96
CA GLN A 200 -26.88 92.00 39.79
C GLN A 200 -25.89 91.70 38.64
N CYS A 201 -24.82 92.50 38.46
CA CYS A 201 -23.83 92.25 37.39
C CYS A 201 -22.94 91.02 37.65
N GLU A 202 -22.54 90.75 38.91
CA GLU A 202 -21.74 89.56 39.23
C GLU A 202 -22.51 88.25 38.98
N SER A 203 -23.83 88.25 39.19
CA SER A 203 -24.70 87.09 38.96
C SER A 203 -24.71 86.65 37.49
N TRP A 204 -24.79 87.60 36.55
CA TRP A 204 -24.80 87.28 35.11
C TRP A 204 -23.42 86.90 34.58
N MET A 205 -22.35 87.47 35.16
CA MET A 205 -20.99 87.04 34.84
C MET A 205 -20.73 85.59 35.30
N HIS A 206 -21.29 85.18 36.45
CA HIS A 206 -21.25 83.79 36.89
C HIS A 206 -22.03 82.87 35.93
N VAL A 207 -23.22 83.28 35.47
CA VAL A 207 -24.02 82.50 34.51
C VAL A 207 -23.29 82.31 33.17
N ASP A 208 -22.70 83.37 32.61
CA ASP A 208 -21.89 83.29 31.39
C ASP A 208 -20.68 82.36 31.59
N LYS A 209 -20.00 82.49 32.74
CA LYS A 209 -18.85 81.63 33.07
C LYS A 209 -19.25 80.18 33.22
N THR A 210 -20.41 79.88 33.80
CA THR A 210 -20.94 78.52 33.88
C THR A 210 -21.37 77.98 32.51
N LEU A 211 -21.93 78.81 31.63
CA LEU A 211 -22.32 78.41 30.27
C LEU A 211 -21.08 78.08 29.41
N GLU A 212 -20.06 78.94 29.46
CA GLU A 212 -18.79 78.68 28.76
C GLU A 212 -18.04 77.49 29.38
N CYS A 213 -18.10 77.29 30.71
CA CYS A 213 -17.54 76.09 31.36
C CYS A 213 -18.30 74.81 30.96
N LEU A 214 -19.62 74.88 30.80
CA LEU A 214 -20.43 73.74 30.36
C LEU A 214 -20.14 73.41 28.88
N LYS A 215 -20.02 74.44 28.04
CA LYS A 215 -19.63 74.28 26.64
C LYS A 215 -18.24 73.65 26.50
N THR A 216 -17.24 74.16 27.23
CA THR A 216 -15.89 73.57 27.20
C THR A 216 -15.87 72.15 27.76
N THR A 217 -16.73 71.82 28.73
CA THR A 217 -16.89 70.45 29.23
C THR A 217 -17.47 69.51 28.17
N VAL A 218 -18.53 69.93 27.47
CA VAL A 218 -19.13 69.15 26.36
C VAL A 218 -18.12 68.96 25.22
N ASP A 219 -17.41 70.01 24.81
CA ASP A 219 -16.36 69.92 23.80
C ASP A 219 -15.21 68.99 24.23
N THR A 220 -14.83 69.02 25.51
CA THR A 220 -13.80 68.12 26.07
C THR A 220 -14.26 66.66 26.10
N VAL A 221 -15.55 66.41 26.36
CA VAL A 221 -16.11 65.06 26.34
C VAL A 221 -16.20 64.54 24.91
N CYS A 222 -16.72 65.34 23.96
CA CYS A 222 -16.78 64.97 22.55
C CYS A 222 -15.39 64.66 21.97
N THR A 223 -14.38 65.48 22.27
CA THR A 223 -13.00 65.22 21.82
C THR A 223 -12.38 63.97 22.44
N LYS A 224 -12.66 63.67 23.72
CA LYS A 224 -12.21 62.41 24.34
C LYS A 224 -12.87 61.18 23.73
N VAL A 225 -14.19 61.23 23.50
CA VAL A 225 -14.93 60.13 22.87
C VAL A 225 -14.47 59.93 21.42
N ASP A 226 -14.23 61.01 20.68
CA ASP A 226 -13.66 60.96 19.33
C ASP A 226 -12.27 60.32 19.31
N GLY A 227 -11.42 60.65 20.29
CA GLY A 227 -10.11 60.02 20.47
C GLY A 227 -10.18 58.51 20.78
N ILE A 228 -11.16 58.08 21.60
CA ILE A 228 -11.40 56.66 21.90
C ILE A 228 -11.93 55.92 20.66
N LEU A 229 -12.82 56.54 19.89
CA LEU A 229 -13.30 56.02 18.61
C LEU A 229 -12.15 55.86 17.61
N LEU A 230 -11.25 56.83 17.52
CA LEU A 230 -10.07 56.74 16.65
C LEU A 230 -9.10 55.64 17.09
N SER A 231 -8.78 55.54 18.39
CA SER A 231 -7.87 54.52 18.89
C SER A 231 -8.43 53.12 18.70
N SER A 232 -9.73 52.93 18.94
CA SER A 232 -10.41 51.65 18.67
C SER A 232 -10.38 51.28 17.18
N LYS A 233 -10.54 52.25 16.26
CA LYS A 233 -10.40 52.04 14.82
C LYS A 233 -8.96 51.65 14.44
N ILE A 234 -7.96 52.31 15.01
CA ILE A 234 -6.54 52.01 14.77
C ILE A 234 -6.21 50.61 15.24
N SER A 235 -6.56 50.23 16.48
CA SER A 235 -6.32 48.89 17.01
C SER A 235 -7.06 47.80 16.23
N LEU A 236 -8.27 48.11 15.73
CA LEU A 236 -9.03 47.19 14.89
C LEU A 236 -8.36 47.00 13.50
N CYS A 237 -7.79 48.06 12.92
CA CYS A 237 -7.01 47.99 11.68
C CYS A 237 -5.66 47.25 11.88
N GLU A 238 -4.97 47.46 13.00
CA GLU A 238 -3.76 46.72 13.37
C GLU A 238 -4.04 45.23 13.52
N TRP A 239 -5.13 44.87 14.22
CA TRP A 239 -5.57 43.49 14.35
C TRP A 239 -5.90 42.83 13.00
N GLN A 240 -6.46 43.59 12.05
CA GLN A 240 -6.68 43.12 10.68
C GLN A 240 -5.37 42.85 9.94
N GLN A 241 -4.38 43.74 10.08
CA GLN A 241 -3.06 43.54 9.47
C GLN A 241 -2.38 42.31 10.04
N ASP A 242 -2.45 42.09 11.36
CA ASP A 242 -1.92 40.90 12.01
C ASP A 242 -2.61 39.62 11.54
N LEU A 243 -3.93 39.64 11.33
CA LEU A 243 -4.67 38.48 10.81
C LEU A 243 -4.28 38.15 9.38
N VAL A 244 -4.06 39.17 8.54
CA VAL A 244 -3.58 39.02 7.15
C VAL A 244 -2.13 38.53 7.14
N LEU A 245 -1.27 39.03 8.03
CA LEU A 245 0.09 38.56 8.19
C LEU A 245 0.13 37.11 8.69
N SER A 246 -0.73 36.74 9.63
CA SER A 246 -0.89 35.36 10.12
C SER A 246 -1.31 34.42 8.98
N ALA A 247 -2.31 34.81 8.19
CA ALA A 247 -2.75 34.01 7.04
C ALA A 247 -1.65 33.85 5.98
N LYS A 248 -0.84 34.89 5.75
CA LYS A 248 0.35 34.82 4.86
C LYS A 248 1.44 33.93 5.44
N LEU A 249 1.70 34.01 6.74
CA LEU A 249 2.66 33.14 7.43
C LEU A 249 2.23 31.68 7.35
N GLU A 250 0.94 31.40 7.58
CA GLU A 250 0.34 30.07 7.43
C GLU A 250 0.50 29.53 6.00
N ASP A 251 0.20 30.33 4.98
CA ASP A 251 0.41 29.95 3.57
C ASP A 251 1.88 29.65 3.27
N ILE A 252 2.82 30.49 3.76
CA ILE A 252 4.26 30.26 3.60
C ILE A 252 4.69 28.96 4.30
N VAL A 253 4.21 28.72 5.52
CA VAL A 253 4.53 27.50 6.28
C VAL A 253 3.96 26.28 5.58
N ILE A 254 2.69 26.31 5.16
CA ILE A 254 2.05 25.21 4.43
C ILE A 254 2.78 24.93 3.12
N GLN A 255 3.12 25.96 2.34
CA GLN A 255 3.91 25.80 1.12
C GLN A 255 5.31 25.25 1.39
N SER A 256 5.96 25.64 2.49
CA SER A 256 7.27 25.12 2.85
C SER A 256 7.22 23.65 3.23
N VAL A 257 6.19 23.22 3.96
CA VAL A 257 5.96 21.83 4.36
C VAL A 257 5.57 20.96 3.16
N LEU A 258 4.70 21.46 2.28
CA LEU A 258 4.36 20.77 1.04
C LEU A 258 5.59 20.62 0.13
N ARG A 259 6.41 21.66 0.03
CA ARG A 259 7.66 21.61 -0.74
C ARG A 259 8.65 20.62 -0.15
N SER A 260 8.85 20.60 1.17
CA SER A 260 9.76 19.62 1.79
C SER A 260 9.27 18.19 1.64
N LEU A 261 7.96 17.95 1.78
CA LEU A 261 7.35 16.65 1.53
C LEU A 261 7.52 16.20 0.07
N GLN A 262 7.40 17.15 -0.87
CA GLN A 262 7.61 16.87 -2.29
C GLN A 262 9.07 16.54 -2.60
N GLU A 263 10.02 17.33 -2.06
CA GLU A 263 11.46 17.09 -2.21
C GLU A 263 11.86 15.74 -1.59
N GLU A 264 11.34 15.40 -0.41
CA GLU A 264 11.56 14.11 0.26
C GLU A 264 10.95 12.93 -0.52
N LEU A 265 9.76 13.10 -1.10
CA LEU A 265 9.15 12.10 -1.98
C LEU A 265 9.95 11.90 -3.27
N GLU A 266 10.43 12.99 -3.89
CA GLU A 266 11.28 12.93 -5.07
C GLU A 266 12.62 12.25 -4.75
N GLU A 267 13.28 12.62 -3.65
CA GLU A 267 14.54 12.00 -3.21
C GLU A 267 14.37 10.51 -2.92
N ASN A 268 13.30 10.12 -2.21
CA ASN A 268 12.97 8.71 -1.96
C ASN A 268 12.68 7.92 -3.25
N LEU A 269 12.01 8.53 -4.23
CA LEU A 269 11.78 7.91 -5.54
C LEU A 269 13.07 7.80 -6.35
N TRP A 270 13.95 8.79 -6.30
CA TRP A 270 15.27 8.74 -6.94
C TRP A 270 16.19 7.69 -6.28
N GLU A 271 16.20 7.58 -4.96
CA GLU A 271 16.94 6.55 -4.23
C GLU A 271 16.42 5.14 -4.57
N GLN A 272 15.10 4.94 -4.57
CA GLN A 272 14.50 3.68 -5.05
C GLN A 272 14.85 3.41 -6.51
N TYR A 273 14.78 4.44 -7.37
CA TYR A 273 15.12 4.30 -8.78
C TYR A 273 16.58 3.87 -8.98
N VAL A 274 17.53 4.45 -8.25
CA VAL A 274 18.96 4.08 -8.29
C VAL A 274 19.17 2.66 -7.76
N GLN A 275 18.44 2.27 -6.72
CA GLN A 275 18.52 0.93 -6.12
C GLN A 275 17.97 -0.17 -7.06
N PHE A 276 16.92 0.14 -7.85
CA PHE A 276 16.38 -0.78 -8.86
C PHE A 276 17.17 -0.80 -10.18
N SER A 277 17.83 0.29 -10.57
CA SER A 277 18.45 0.40 -11.91
C SER A 277 19.97 0.14 -11.93
N GLY A 278 20.70 0.37 -10.83
CA GLY A 278 22.15 0.47 -10.89
C GLY A 278 22.96 -0.83 -10.75
N THR A 279 22.45 -1.87 -10.07
CA THR A 279 23.33 -3.02 -9.69
C THR A 279 22.68 -4.38 -9.78
N GLN A 280 21.35 -4.48 -9.64
CA GLN A 280 20.68 -5.77 -9.58
C GLN A 280 20.27 -6.29 -10.97
N ASN A 281 19.94 -5.39 -11.91
CA ASN A 281 19.38 -5.77 -13.22
C ASN A 281 20.44 -6.33 -14.19
N VAL A 282 21.67 -5.82 -14.16
CA VAL A 282 22.80 -6.33 -14.98
C VAL A 282 23.22 -7.73 -14.53
N ASN A 283 23.12 -8.02 -13.22
CA ASN A 283 23.54 -9.29 -12.62
C ASN A 283 22.55 -10.44 -12.91
N TRP A 284 21.26 -10.14 -13.14
CA TRP A 284 20.27 -11.17 -13.48
C TRP A 284 20.38 -11.67 -14.93
N LEU A 285 20.74 -10.80 -15.87
CA LEU A 285 20.91 -11.18 -17.28
C LEU A 285 22.12 -12.10 -17.47
N GLU A 286 23.23 -11.80 -16.78
CA GLU A 286 24.44 -12.64 -16.78
C GLU A 286 24.14 -14.01 -16.14
N LYS A 287 23.43 -14.03 -15.00
CA LYS A 287 22.99 -15.28 -14.35
C LYS A 287 22.03 -16.11 -15.20
N LEU A 288 21.14 -15.49 -15.98
CA LEU A 288 20.25 -16.21 -16.91
C LEU A 288 21.02 -16.83 -18.08
N ASN A 289 22.04 -16.13 -18.60
CA ASN A 289 22.94 -16.68 -19.60
C ASN A 289 23.78 -17.84 -19.06
N ASP A 290 24.24 -17.76 -17.81
CA ASP A 290 24.95 -18.85 -17.14
C ASP A 290 24.05 -20.08 -16.98
N ILE A 291 22.78 -19.90 -16.61
CA ILE A 291 21.77 -20.98 -16.51
C ILE A 291 21.52 -21.63 -17.87
N SER A 292 21.43 -20.83 -18.94
CA SER A 292 21.32 -21.34 -20.32
C SER A 292 22.57 -22.13 -20.75
N SER A 293 23.76 -21.63 -20.40
CA SER A 293 25.02 -22.31 -20.67
C SER A 293 25.11 -23.65 -19.92
N LEU A 294 24.61 -23.70 -18.68
CA LEU A 294 24.56 -24.90 -17.85
C LEU A 294 23.60 -25.95 -18.43
N GLY A 295 22.44 -25.52 -18.94
CA GLY A 295 21.51 -26.39 -19.67
C GLY A 295 22.16 -27.03 -20.90
N ASN A 296 22.88 -26.25 -21.70
CA ASN A 296 23.61 -26.73 -22.88
C ASN A 296 24.76 -27.70 -22.53
N GLN A 297 25.49 -27.42 -21.44
CA GLN A 297 26.54 -28.32 -20.95
C GLN A 297 25.96 -29.65 -20.45
N LEU A 298 24.82 -29.61 -19.78
CA LEU A 298 24.14 -30.80 -19.26
C LEU A 298 23.55 -31.66 -20.40
N ASP A 299 23.06 -31.04 -21.47
CA ASP A 299 22.64 -31.72 -22.71
C ASP A 299 23.84 -32.36 -23.45
N ALA A 300 24.99 -31.69 -23.49
CA ALA A 300 26.21 -32.27 -24.04
C ALA A 300 26.67 -33.52 -23.25
N VAL A 301 26.56 -33.48 -21.92
CA VAL A 301 26.82 -34.64 -21.05
C VAL A 301 25.83 -35.78 -21.29
N LEU A 302 24.53 -35.47 -21.48
CA LEU A 302 23.52 -36.47 -21.82
C LEU A 302 23.82 -37.18 -23.14
N LYS A 303 24.28 -36.43 -24.16
CA LYS A 303 24.70 -36.97 -25.46
C LYS A 303 25.93 -37.86 -25.33
N SER A 304 26.91 -37.49 -24.49
CA SER A 304 28.08 -38.34 -24.20
C SER A 304 27.72 -39.63 -23.46
N LEU A 305 26.70 -39.60 -22.60
CA LEU A 305 26.20 -40.77 -21.87
C LEU A 305 25.33 -41.72 -22.72
N SER A 306 24.95 -41.31 -23.94
CA SER A 306 24.01 -42.04 -24.81
C SER A 306 24.68 -42.82 -25.95
N LEU A 307 26.02 -42.84 -26.05
CA LEU A 307 26.73 -43.68 -27.03
C LEU A 307 26.74 -45.15 -26.57
N PRO A 308 26.24 -46.11 -27.37
CA PRO A 308 26.40 -47.52 -27.05
C PRO A 308 27.85 -47.94 -27.30
N GLU A 309 28.54 -48.40 -26.26
CA GLU A 309 29.82 -49.10 -26.41
C GLU A 309 29.59 -50.40 -27.18
N THR A 310 29.74 -50.35 -28.50
CA THR A 310 30.01 -51.55 -29.30
C THR A 310 31.20 -51.28 -30.20
N GLY A 311 32.35 -51.78 -29.76
CA GLY A 311 33.49 -52.15 -30.60
C GLY A 311 34.35 -51.01 -31.14
N LEU A 312 35.34 -50.57 -30.35
CA LEU A 312 36.58 -50.03 -30.90
C LEU A 312 37.78 -50.54 -30.10
N VAL A 313 38.41 -51.59 -30.62
CA VAL A 313 39.87 -51.69 -30.56
C VAL A 313 40.40 -50.82 -31.69
N SER A 314 41.06 -49.71 -31.36
CA SER A 314 42.09 -49.14 -32.23
C SER A 314 43.03 -48.27 -31.40
N HIS A 315 44.31 -48.61 -31.48
CA HIS A 315 45.42 -47.96 -30.80
C HIS A 315 45.81 -46.61 -31.43
N GLY A 316 46.24 -45.68 -30.58
CA GLY A 316 47.26 -44.64 -30.82
C GLY A 316 46.81 -43.41 -31.61
N SER A 317 47.45 -42.24 -31.54
CA SER A 317 48.51 -41.66 -30.69
C SER A 317 48.84 -40.31 -31.35
N HIS A 318 48.96 -39.23 -30.58
CA HIS A 318 49.75 -37.99 -30.82
C HIS A 318 49.53 -37.13 -29.56
N ASP A 319 50.50 -36.63 -28.80
CA ASP A 319 51.95 -36.60 -28.87
C ASP A 319 52.52 -36.54 -27.45
N PHE A 320 53.62 -37.23 -27.22
CA PHE A 320 54.50 -37.08 -26.06
C PHE A 320 55.91 -36.94 -26.63
N GLU A 321 56.60 -35.81 -26.42
CA GLU A 321 58.07 -35.77 -26.44
C GLU A 321 58.63 -34.76 -25.42
N ASN A 322 59.07 -35.33 -24.29
CA ASN A 322 60.39 -35.21 -23.66
C ASN A 322 60.39 -36.29 -22.55
N LEU A 323 61.27 -37.29 -22.43
CA LEU A 323 62.55 -37.62 -23.05
C LEU A 323 62.75 -39.16 -23.01
N HIS A 324 63.32 -39.68 -24.10
CA HIS A 324 64.21 -40.85 -24.25
C HIS A 324 63.78 -42.26 -23.77
N HIS A 325 63.60 -43.17 -24.73
CA HIS A 325 64.68 -44.10 -25.11
C HIS A 325 64.37 -44.81 -26.44
N LYS A 326 65.35 -44.76 -27.36
CA LYS A 326 65.43 -45.51 -28.62
C LYS A 326 65.22 -47.02 -28.38
N THR A 327 64.56 -47.71 -29.30
CA THR A 327 65.22 -48.71 -30.17
C THR A 327 64.31 -49.15 -31.32
N LEU A 328 64.93 -49.07 -32.50
CA LEU A 328 64.58 -49.55 -33.83
C LEU A 328 64.11 -51.02 -33.85
N SER A 329 63.08 -51.38 -34.64
CA SER A 329 63.20 -52.51 -35.57
C SER A 329 61.99 -52.62 -36.50
N ASN A 330 62.29 -52.70 -37.79
CA ASN A 330 61.33 -52.88 -38.87
C ASN A 330 60.94 -54.36 -39.07
N HIS A 331 59.81 -54.49 -39.78
CA HIS A 331 59.55 -55.46 -40.85
C HIS A 331 58.86 -56.80 -40.55
N ILE A 332 57.60 -56.83 -41.00
CA ILE A 332 57.10 -57.63 -42.15
C ILE A 332 56.42 -58.98 -41.84
N GLN A 333 55.13 -58.97 -42.23
CA GLN A 333 54.30 -60.02 -42.85
C GLN A 333 53.85 -61.25 -42.04
N SER A 334 52.56 -61.22 -41.70
CA SER A 334 51.55 -62.28 -41.89
C SER A 334 51.80 -63.16 -43.14
N PRO A 335 51.28 -64.42 -43.25
CA PRO A 335 49.92 -64.75 -42.82
C PRO A 335 49.57 -66.21 -42.43
N LEU A 336 48.30 -66.33 -41.98
CA LEU A 336 47.32 -67.37 -42.34
C LEU A 336 47.28 -68.72 -41.58
N LEU A 337 46.05 -69.00 -41.13
CA LEU A 337 45.28 -70.27 -41.18
C LEU A 337 45.67 -71.47 -40.31
N CYS A 338 44.72 -71.80 -39.43
CA CYS A 338 43.81 -72.95 -39.50
C CYS A 338 44.36 -74.36 -39.70
N GLY A 339 43.75 -75.28 -38.94
CA GLY A 339 43.90 -76.73 -39.02
C GLY A 339 44.62 -77.25 -37.78
N GLU A 340 44.27 -78.34 -37.15
CA GLU A 340 43.16 -79.30 -37.26
C GLU A 340 43.39 -80.27 -36.09
N ASN A 341 42.41 -81.13 -35.80
CA ASN A 341 42.44 -82.06 -34.66
C ASN A 341 43.70 -82.95 -34.59
N GLY A 342 44.12 -83.27 -33.36
CA GLY A 342 45.17 -84.25 -33.10
C GLY A 342 45.23 -84.69 -31.63
N THR A 343 44.47 -85.74 -31.33
CA THR A 343 44.53 -86.59 -30.13
C THR A 343 45.95 -87.05 -29.83
N LEU A 344 46.46 -86.94 -28.60
CA LEU A 344 47.51 -87.84 -28.08
C LEU A 344 47.67 -87.81 -26.56
N GLY A 345 47.43 -88.97 -25.93
CA GLY A 345 48.29 -89.56 -24.90
C GLY A 345 48.43 -88.84 -23.56
N ALA A 346 47.55 -89.15 -22.62
CA ALA A 346 47.90 -89.13 -21.21
C ALA A 346 49.03 -90.14 -20.99
N SER A 347 50.22 -89.66 -20.63
CA SER A 347 51.34 -90.49 -20.19
C SER A 347 51.61 -90.18 -18.73
N ASP A 348 51.47 -91.22 -17.90
CA ASP A 348 51.90 -91.28 -16.51
C ASP A 348 53.30 -90.71 -16.32
N ILE A 349 53.46 -89.89 -15.26
CA ILE A 349 54.78 -89.71 -14.64
C ILE A 349 54.65 -90.11 -13.17
N HIS A 350 55.04 -91.36 -12.97
CA HIS A 350 55.39 -92.04 -11.73
C HIS A 350 56.19 -91.15 -10.76
N VAL A 351 55.73 -91.12 -9.51
CA VAL A 351 56.53 -90.79 -8.33
C VAL A 351 57.61 -91.87 -8.19
N ALA A 352 58.88 -91.48 -8.27
CA ALA A 352 60.01 -92.39 -8.17
C ALA A 352 60.71 -92.25 -6.80
N GLU A 353 60.19 -92.96 -5.80
CA GLU A 353 60.91 -93.30 -4.57
C GLU A 353 61.67 -94.61 -4.78
N SER A 354 62.95 -94.54 -5.16
CA SER A 354 64.01 -95.44 -4.70
C SER A 354 65.35 -95.00 -5.31
N TYR A 355 66.25 -94.43 -4.51
CA TYR A 355 67.63 -94.22 -4.94
C TYR A 355 68.44 -95.47 -4.56
N ASP A 356 68.79 -96.26 -5.57
CA ASP A 356 69.55 -97.50 -5.40
C ASP A 356 71.05 -97.17 -5.23
N PHE A 357 71.51 -97.13 -3.98
CA PHE A 357 72.87 -96.74 -3.59
C PHE A 357 73.98 -97.65 -4.18
N LEU A 358 73.63 -98.81 -4.76
CA LEU A 358 74.58 -99.76 -5.35
C LEU A 358 75.12 -99.33 -6.73
N GLN A 359 74.38 -98.53 -7.51
CA GLN A 359 74.85 -98.05 -8.83
C GLN A 359 75.86 -96.89 -8.76
N LEU A 360 75.85 -96.11 -7.67
CA LEU A 360 76.75 -94.97 -7.47
C LEU A 360 78.19 -95.38 -7.14
N LYS A 361 78.42 -96.63 -6.68
CA LYS A 361 79.72 -97.11 -6.19
C LYS A 361 80.71 -97.46 -7.30
N HIS A 362 80.22 -97.67 -8.53
CA HIS A 362 81.02 -98.05 -9.70
C HIS A 362 81.20 -96.92 -10.72
N MET A 363 80.64 -95.73 -10.47
CA MET A 363 80.82 -94.55 -11.32
C MET A 363 82.10 -93.79 -10.95
N SER A 364 82.85 -93.34 -11.95
CA SER A 364 83.98 -92.41 -11.75
C SER A 364 83.48 -91.05 -11.23
N LYS A 365 84.38 -90.22 -10.68
CA LYS A 365 84.00 -88.91 -10.12
C LYS A 365 83.29 -88.03 -11.14
N GLU A 366 83.78 -87.97 -12.38
CA GLU A 366 83.13 -87.25 -13.47
C GLU A 366 81.73 -87.80 -13.82
N GLU A 367 81.55 -89.12 -13.83
CA GLU A 367 80.25 -89.75 -14.12
C GLU A 367 79.24 -89.49 -13.00
N LEU A 368 79.70 -89.48 -11.74
CA LEU A 368 78.86 -89.16 -10.58
C LEU A 368 78.36 -87.71 -10.65
N VAL A 369 79.27 -86.78 -11.01
CA VAL A 369 78.92 -85.36 -11.19
C VAL A 369 77.94 -85.19 -12.34
N ASN A 370 78.14 -85.89 -13.47
CA ASN A 370 77.20 -85.83 -14.59
C ASN A 370 75.83 -86.44 -14.25
N TYR A 371 75.79 -87.52 -13.46
CA TYR A 371 74.55 -88.13 -12.99
C TYR A 371 73.75 -87.18 -12.10
N PHE A 372 74.40 -86.56 -11.11
CA PHE A 372 73.74 -85.57 -10.26
C PHE A 372 73.35 -84.31 -11.04
N ASN A 373 74.16 -83.83 -11.98
CA ASN A 373 73.79 -82.72 -12.86
C ASN A 373 72.58 -83.05 -13.75
N ASN A 374 72.48 -84.28 -14.26
CA ASN A 374 71.31 -84.72 -15.01
C ASN A 374 70.06 -84.83 -14.13
N ILE A 375 70.19 -85.29 -12.89
CA ILE A 375 69.07 -85.30 -11.93
C ILE A 375 68.65 -83.88 -11.59
N ILE A 376 69.60 -82.99 -11.28
CA ILE A 376 69.33 -81.59 -10.96
C ILE A 376 68.66 -80.89 -12.14
N THR A 377 69.14 -81.11 -13.37
CA THR A 377 68.49 -80.53 -14.57
C THR A 377 67.13 -81.14 -14.85
N LYS A 378 66.91 -82.43 -14.55
CA LYS A 378 65.58 -83.04 -14.62
C LYS A 378 64.63 -82.45 -13.58
N MET A 379 65.04 -82.39 -12.31
CA MET A 379 64.26 -81.75 -11.24
C MET A 379 63.99 -80.27 -11.54
N LYS A 380 64.93 -79.55 -12.13
CA LYS A 380 64.76 -78.15 -12.54
C LYS A 380 63.70 -78.03 -13.64
N ARG A 381 63.72 -78.88 -14.67
CA ARG A 381 62.68 -78.92 -15.71
C ARG A 381 61.32 -79.30 -15.14
N ASP A 382 61.26 -80.28 -14.24
CA ASP A 382 60.01 -80.71 -13.62
C ASP A 382 59.41 -79.60 -12.74
N HIS A 383 60.25 -78.88 -11.98
CA HIS A 383 59.83 -77.72 -11.20
C HIS A 383 59.36 -76.55 -12.08
N GLU A 384 60.08 -76.27 -13.17
CA GLU A 384 59.72 -75.22 -14.12
C GLU A 384 58.40 -75.54 -14.86
N SER A 385 58.17 -76.82 -15.20
CA SER A 385 56.90 -77.32 -15.73
C SER A 385 55.75 -77.16 -14.72
N ALA A 386 55.97 -77.54 -13.45
CA ALA A 386 54.98 -77.37 -12.39
C ALA A 386 54.66 -75.87 -12.14
N LEU A 387 55.67 -75.01 -12.21
CA LEU A 387 55.51 -73.56 -12.09
C LEU A 387 54.69 -73.00 -13.26
N GLN A 388 54.96 -73.44 -14.48
CA GLN A 388 54.20 -73.07 -15.66
C GLN A 388 52.74 -73.52 -15.57
N GLN A 389 52.50 -74.75 -15.09
CA GLN A 389 51.15 -75.26 -14.87
C GLN A 389 50.40 -74.45 -13.80
N LYS A 390 51.04 -74.13 -12.66
CA LYS A 390 50.45 -73.26 -11.62
C LYS A 390 50.20 -71.85 -12.10
N THR A 391 51.04 -71.34 -13.00
CA THR A 391 50.86 -70.02 -13.62
C THR A 391 49.66 -70.03 -14.57
N GLU A 392 49.47 -71.07 -15.37
CA GLU A 392 48.29 -71.21 -16.24
C GLU A 392 47.00 -71.41 -15.42
N GLU A 393 47.05 -72.20 -14.34
CA GLU A 393 45.96 -72.31 -13.34
C GLU A 393 45.59 -70.94 -12.77
N TYR A 394 46.57 -70.14 -12.37
CA TYR A 394 46.36 -68.79 -11.86
C TYR A 394 45.73 -67.88 -12.91
N PHE A 395 46.19 -67.91 -14.17
CA PHE A 395 45.59 -67.12 -15.25
C PHE A 395 44.19 -67.62 -15.65
N ARG A 396 43.91 -68.92 -15.53
CA ARG A 396 42.57 -69.48 -15.74
C ARG A 396 41.61 -69.05 -14.62
N LEU A 397 42.03 -69.16 -13.37
CA LEU A 397 41.26 -68.70 -12.21
C LEU A 397 41.05 -67.19 -12.24
N LYS A 398 42.04 -66.41 -12.67
CA LYS A 398 41.92 -64.96 -12.89
C LYS A 398 40.91 -64.64 -14.01
N ARG A 399 40.86 -65.44 -15.09
CA ARG A 399 39.83 -65.31 -16.14
C ARG A 399 38.44 -65.68 -15.64
N GLU A 400 38.29 -66.69 -14.79
CA GLU A 400 37.01 -67.04 -14.15
C GLU A 400 36.56 -65.99 -13.15
N TYR A 401 37.44 -65.54 -12.25
CA TYR A 401 37.18 -64.46 -11.29
C TYR A 401 36.76 -63.16 -11.99
N LEU A 402 37.37 -62.84 -13.14
CA LEU A 402 36.97 -61.68 -13.95
C LEU A 402 35.65 -61.90 -14.70
N LYS A 403 35.29 -63.14 -15.08
CA LYS A 403 33.98 -63.47 -15.65
C LYS A 403 32.88 -63.38 -14.59
N GLU A 404 33.16 -63.84 -13.37
CA GLU A 404 32.25 -63.74 -12.22
C GLU A 404 32.09 -62.29 -11.75
N LYS A 405 33.14 -61.46 -11.79
CA LYS A 405 33.00 -60.00 -11.62
C LYS A 405 32.24 -59.32 -12.76
N ARG A 406 32.29 -59.86 -13.99
CA ARG A 406 31.57 -59.27 -15.13
C ARG A 406 30.05 -59.40 -15.00
N SER A 407 29.53 -60.39 -14.25
CA SER A 407 28.09 -60.51 -13.98
C SER A 407 27.60 -59.61 -12.84
N PHE A 408 28.47 -59.25 -11.88
CA PHE A 408 28.11 -58.35 -10.77
C PHE A 408 28.34 -56.85 -11.06
N VAL A 409 29.21 -56.50 -12.02
CA VAL A 409 29.57 -55.09 -12.30
C VAL A 409 28.67 -54.43 -13.35
N THR A 410 27.99 -55.19 -14.22
CA THR A 410 27.05 -54.60 -15.19
C THR A 410 25.79 -54.05 -14.52
N HIS A 411 25.29 -54.70 -13.46
CA HIS A 411 24.01 -54.27 -12.87
C HIS A 411 24.08 -52.95 -12.08
N ARG A 412 25.16 -52.68 -11.32
CA ARG A 412 25.26 -51.44 -10.51
C ARG A 412 25.68 -50.21 -11.30
N LYS A 413 26.57 -50.37 -12.30
CA LYS A 413 27.00 -49.21 -13.11
C LYS A 413 25.90 -48.79 -14.09
N ASP A 414 25.19 -49.73 -14.70
CA ASP A 414 24.09 -49.39 -15.60
C ASP A 414 22.92 -48.74 -14.85
N GLU A 415 22.60 -49.13 -13.60
CA GLU A 415 21.56 -48.45 -12.79
C GLU A 415 21.90 -47.00 -12.42
N GLU A 416 23.14 -46.71 -12.05
CA GLU A 416 23.57 -45.34 -11.72
C GLU A 416 23.62 -44.44 -12.97
N PHE A 417 24.14 -44.97 -14.09
CA PHE A 417 24.15 -44.24 -15.35
C PHE A 417 22.76 -44.13 -15.98
N ASP A 418 21.87 -45.11 -15.83
CA ASP A 418 20.47 -45.00 -16.26
C ASP A 418 19.65 -44.06 -15.37
N ALA A 419 19.89 -44.06 -14.06
CA ALA A 419 19.28 -43.08 -13.16
C ALA A 419 19.73 -41.65 -13.51
N LEU A 420 21.01 -41.47 -13.86
CA LEU A 420 21.55 -40.19 -14.32
C LEU A 420 21.01 -39.81 -15.71
N ARG A 421 20.92 -40.77 -16.65
CA ARG A 421 20.34 -40.59 -17.99
C ARG A 421 18.84 -40.25 -17.96
N LYS A 422 18.12 -40.66 -16.90
CA LYS A 422 16.73 -40.26 -16.64
C LYS A 422 16.60 -38.93 -15.91
N ARG A 423 17.50 -38.62 -14.96
CA ARG A 423 17.44 -37.36 -14.19
C ARG A 423 17.95 -36.13 -14.95
N ILE A 424 18.94 -36.30 -15.83
CA ILE A 424 19.48 -35.19 -16.61
C ILE A 424 18.38 -34.50 -17.46
N PRO A 425 17.55 -35.22 -18.24
CA PRO A 425 16.42 -34.62 -18.96
C PRO A 425 15.43 -33.89 -18.05
N ASP A 426 15.13 -34.44 -16.87
CA ASP A 426 14.25 -33.79 -15.90
C ASP A 426 14.85 -32.48 -15.38
N ILE A 427 16.16 -32.44 -15.14
CA ILE A 427 16.86 -31.21 -14.70
C ILE A 427 16.92 -30.19 -15.84
N ILE A 428 17.20 -30.63 -17.07
CA ILE A 428 17.15 -29.76 -18.26
C ILE A 428 15.75 -29.18 -18.44
N SER A 429 14.69 -29.99 -18.35
CA SER A 429 13.31 -29.51 -18.45
C SER A 429 12.91 -28.54 -17.33
N LYS A 430 13.47 -28.68 -16.12
CA LYS A 430 13.27 -27.73 -15.02
C LYS A 430 14.02 -26.42 -15.24
N LEU A 431 15.23 -26.47 -15.78
CA LEU A 431 16.00 -25.27 -16.15
C LEU A 431 15.34 -24.55 -17.34
N GLU A 432 14.87 -25.28 -18.33
CA GLU A 432 14.10 -24.74 -19.46
C GLU A 432 12.77 -24.16 -19.01
N ASN A 433 12.03 -24.82 -18.12
CA ASN A 433 10.81 -24.26 -17.53
C ASN A 433 11.11 -23.01 -16.69
N PHE A 434 12.19 -22.98 -15.91
CA PHE A 434 12.64 -21.79 -15.18
C PHE A 434 13.02 -20.65 -16.13
N LEU A 435 13.64 -20.96 -17.25
CA LEU A 435 13.95 -20.00 -18.30
C LEU A 435 12.67 -19.52 -19.01
N LEU A 436 11.72 -20.38 -19.34
CA LEU A 436 10.42 -20.05 -19.97
C LEU A 436 9.50 -19.24 -19.03
N GLU A 437 9.50 -19.57 -17.75
CA GLU A 437 8.76 -18.85 -16.72
C GLU A 437 9.36 -17.44 -16.50
N ASN A 438 10.69 -17.31 -16.64
CA ASN A 438 11.38 -16.02 -16.74
C ASN A 438 11.34 -15.40 -18.15
N GLU A 439 11.05 -16.14 -19.21
CA GLU A 439 10.80 -15.63 -20.57
C GLU A 439 9.40 -15.00 -20.68
N ARG A 440 8.64 -14.94 -19.58
CA ARG A 440 7.55 -13.98 -19.36
C ARG A 440 8.04 -12.60 -18.87
N LEU A 441 9.35 -12.38 -18.71
CA LEU A 441 10.00 -11.07 -18.49
C LEU A 441 10.29 -10.18 -19.73
N PRO A 442 9.87 -10.46 -20.99
CA PRO A 442 9.86 -9.45 -22.05
C PRO A 442 8.99 -8.25 -21.68
N THR A 443 8.05 -8.46 -20.76
CA THR A 443 7.29 -7.42 -20.09
C THR A 443 8.21 -6.40 -19.41
N LEU A 444 9.37 -6.77 -18.86
CA LEU A 444 10.32 -5.84 -18.25
C LEU A 444 11.10 -4.99 -19.28
N SER A 445 11.43 -5.54 -20.44
CA SER A 445 12.09 -4.80 -21.54
C SER A 445 11.12 -3.83 -22.23
N ASN A 446 9.89 -4.27 -22.51
CA ASN A 446 8.82 -3.39 -22.98
C ASN A 446 8.44 -2.35 -21.92
N ASN A 447 8.51 -2.71 -20.62
CA ASN A 447 8.32 -1.75 -19.53
C ASN A 447 9.46 -0.74 -19.48
N LEU A 448 10.72 -1.10 -19.76
CA LEU A 448 11.85 -0.16 -19.79
C LEU A 448 11.71 0.88 -20.91
N GLU A 449 11.27 0.46 -22.10
CA GLU A 449 10.99 1.38 -23.20
C GLU A 449 9.71 2.21 -22.97
N SER A 450 8.68 1.62 -22.33
CA SER A 450 7.48 2.35 -21.90
C SER A 450 7.78 3.36 -20.78
N MET A 451 8.72 3.03 -19.88
CA MET A 451 9.18 3.87 -18.79
C MET A 451 10.02 5.02 -19.34
N GLY A 452 10.84 4.78 -20.36
CA GLY A 452 11.52 5.84 -21.10
C GLY A 452 10.56 6.81 -21.79
N LYS A 453 9.49 6.29 -22.41
CA LYS A 453 8.42 7.11 -23.00
C LYS A 453 7.63 7.89 -21.94
N LEU A 454 7.36 7.27 -20.79
CA LEU A 454 6.68 7.90 -19.66
C LEU A 454 7.56 8.99 -19.04
N LYS A 455 8.87 8.74 -18.89
CA LYS A 455 9.86 9.71 -18.42
C LYS A 455 9.95 10.91 -19.35
N HIS A 456 10.10 10.71 -20.66
CA HIS A 456 10.09 11.82 -21.62
C HIS A 456 8.78 12.60 -21.62
N ARG A 457 7.64 11.93 -21.42
CA ARG A 457 6.36 12.60 -21.28
C ARG A 457 6.24 13.38 -19.97
N LEU A 458 6.77 12.85 -18.87
CA LEU A 458 6.83 13.53 -17.58
C LEU A 458 7.74 14.76 -17.64
N ASP A 459 8.93 14.63 -18.24
CA ASP A 459 9.87 15.74 -18.45
C ASP A 459 9.23 16.81 -19.35
N SER A 460 8.51 16.42 -20.39
CA SER A 460 7.76 17.35 -21.26
C SER A 460 6.65 18.06 -20.49
N LEU A 461 5.87 17.35 -19.68
CA LEU A 461 4.81 17.94 -18.85
C LEU A 461 5.36 18.83 -17.74
N LEU A 462 6.50 18.50 -17.14
CA LEU A 462 7.19 19.35 -16.17
C LEU A 462 7.69 20.64 -16.83
N SER A 463 8.26 20.55 -18.04
CA SER A 463 8.69 21.73 -18.79
C SER A 463 7.50 22.62 -19.20
N GLU A 464 6.38 22.01 -19.58
CA GLU A 464 5.14 22.72 -19.90
C GLU A 464 4.53 23.36 -18.66
N ASN A 465 4.53 22.66 -17.52
CA ASN A 465 4.06 23.20 -16.26
C ASN A 465 4.92 24.41 -15.83
N HIS A 466 6.24 24.32 -16.00
CA HIS A 466 7.15 25.44 -15.72
C HIS A 466 6.84 26.64 -16.62
N HIS A 467 6.67 26.41 -17.93
CA HIS A 467 6.30 27.46 -18.88
C HIS A 467 4.93 28.09 -18.57
N LEU A 468 3.94 27.29 -18.19
CA LEU A 468 2.62 27.78 -17.77
C LEU A 468 2.72 28.60 -16.49
N ARG A 469 3.58 28.20 -15.55
CA ARG A 469 3.84 28.95 -14.32
C ARG A 469 4.48 30.31 -14.63
N ASP A 470 5.48 30.34 -15.49
CA ASP A 470 6.13 31.58 -15.92
C ASP A 470 5.13 32.50 -16.62
N SER A 471 4.35 31.96 -17.56
CA SER A 471 3.31 32.70 -18.27
C SER A 471 2.20 33.23 -17.34
N LEU A 472 1.81 32.45 -16.32
CA LEU A 472 0.89 32.90 -15.28
C LEU A 472 1.49 34.03 -14.43
N THR A 473 2.78 33.96 -14.15
CA THR A 473 3.51 34.99 -13.39
C THR A 473 3.58 36.28 -14.19
N ASP A 474 3.86 36.19 -15.49
CA ASP A 474 3.83 37.32 -16.42
C ASP A 474 2.44 37.94 -16.51
N LYS A 475 1.39 37.12 -16.67
CA LYS A 475 0.00 37.60 -16.68
C LYS A 475 -0.40 38.24 -15.36
N LYS A 476 0.08 37.72 -14.23
CA LYS A 476 -0.13 38.34 -12.91
C LYS A 476 0.57 39.70 -12.79
N ASN A 477 1.75 39.85 -13.38
CA ASN A 477 2.46 41.12 -13.40
C ASN A 477 1.77 42.12 -14.35
N GLU A 478 1.27 41.67 -15.50
CA GLU A 478 0.46 42.47 -16.42
C GLU A 478 -0.82 42.99 -15.73
N VAL A 479 -1.54 42.14 -15.01
CA VAL A 479 -2.73 42.54 -14.22
C VAL A 479 -2.37 43.59 -13.17
N LYS A 480 -1.25 43.44 -12.45
CA LYS A 480 -0.79 44.46 -11.49
C LYS A 480 -0.46 45.79 -12.16
N CYS A 481 0.14 45.78 -13.35
CA CYS A 481 0.40 46.99 -14.13
C CYS A 481 -0.91 47.67 -14.55
N LEU A 482 -1.89 46.89 -15.01
CA LEU A 482 -3.22 47.39 -15.38
C LEU A 482 -3.98 47.93 -14.16
N GLU A 483 -3.90 47.27 -13.00
CA GLU A 483 -4.48 47.78 -11.74
C GLU A 483 -3.87 49.13 -11.35
N ALA A 484 -2.55 49.29 -11.52
CA ALA A 484 -1.88 50.56 -11.27
C ALA A 484 -2.33 51.65 -12.26
N GLU A 485 -2.50 51.30 -13.54
CA GLU A 485 -2.98 52.22 -14.58
C GLU A 485 -4.44 52.63 -14.35
N ILE A 486 -5.31 51.69 -13.94
CA ILE A 486 -6.69 51.97 -13.56
C ILE A 486 -6.75 52.85 -12.31
N SER A 487 -5.88 52.61 -11.32
CA SER A 487 -5.81 53.43 -10.11
C SER A 487 -5.35 54.86 -10.42
N ASP A 488 -4.37 55.04 -11.31
CA ASP A 488 -3.90 56.35 -11.78
C ASP A 488 -4.99 57.06 -12.62
N ALA A 489 -5.69 56.34 -13.49
CA ALA A 489 -6.82 56.88 -14.25
C ALA A 489 -7.98 57.29 -13.35
N ALA A 490 -8.28 56.51 -12.30
CA ALA A 490 -9.30 56.83 -11.30
C ALA A 490 -8.92 58.07 -10.48
N ALA A 491 -7.65 58.20 -10.08
CA ALA A 491 -7.13 59.40 -9.41
C ALA A 491 -7.29 60.64 -10.31
N LYS A 492 -6.88 60.56 -11.58
CA LYS A 492 -7.06 61.64 -12.56
C LYS A 492 -8.53 61.98 -12.82
N LEU A 493 -9.41 60.98 -12.81
CA LEU A 493 -10.85 61.21 -12.93
C LEU A 493 -11.37 61.97 -11.72
N SER A 494 -10.97 61.58 -10.49
CA SER A 494 -11.37 62.28 -9.27
C SER A 494 -10.88 63.74 -9.24
N GLU A 495 -9.67 64.00 -9.71
CA GLU A 495 -9.15 65.37 -9.87
C GLU A 495 -9.96 66.18 -10.88
N ARG A 496 -10.36 65.57 -12.00
CA ARG A 496 -11.24 66.20 -12.99
C ARG A 496 -12.62 66.49 -12.40
N THR A 497 -13.22 65.54 -11.68
CA THR A 497 -14.53 65.73 -11.06
C THR A 497 -14.50 66.86 -10.01
N LEU A 498 -13.43 66.94 -9.21
CA LEU A 498 -13.20 68.04 -8.28
C LEU A 498 -13.02 69.38 -9.01
N ALA A 499 -12.30 69.40 -10.13
CA ALA A 499 -12.13 70.60 -10.95
C ALA A 499 -13.45 71.04 -11.60
N GLU A 500 -14.27 70.10 -12.07
CA GLU A 500 -15.61 70.36 -12.60
C GLU A 500 -16.55 70.92 -11.53
N GLU A 501 -16.54 70.36 -10.32
CA GLU A 501 -17.34 70.88 -9.20
C GLU A 501 -16.91 72.31 -8.82
N ASN A 502 -15.62 72.60 -8.81
CA ASN A 502 -15.10 73.95 -8.59
C ASN A 502 -15.51 74.93 -9.71
N MET A 503 -15.50 74.49 -10.97
CA MET A 503 -15.97 75.31 -12.10
C MET A 503 -17.47 75.56 -12.04
N LEU A 504 -18.28 74.56 -11.65
CA LEU A 504 -19.72 74.72 -11.44
C LEU A 504 -20.01 75.73 -10.33
N LYS A 505 -19.28 75.65 -9.21
CA LYS A 505 -19.41 76.61 -8.12
C LYS A 505 -19.00 78.03 -8.53
N LEU A 506 -17.96 78.18 -9.35
CA LEU A 506 -17.58 79.47 -9.91
C LEU A 506 -18.65 80.01 -10.87
N MET A 507 -19.25 79.15 -11.70
CA MET A 507 -20.33 79.53 -12.60
C MET A 507 -21.57 79.97 -11.83
N GLU A 508 -21.92 79.29 -10.73
CA GLU A 508 -23.04 79.67 -9.86
C GLU A 508 -22.78 81.03 -9.20
N ASN A 509 -21.56 81.28 -8.69
CA ASN A 509 -21.18 82.58 -8.14
C ASN A 509 -21.17 83.72 -9.18
N LEU A 510 -20.71 83.44 -10.41
CA LEU A 510 -20.74 84.42 -11.49
C LEU A 510 -22.18 84.71 -11.93
N LYS A 511 -23.05 83.70 -11.93
CA LYS A 511 -24.47 83.86 -12.22
C LYS A 511 -25.15 84.73 -11.17
N SER A 512 -24.90 84.49 -9.87
CA SER A 512 -25.45 85.35 -8.82
C SER A 512 -24.91 86.78 -8.92
N ALA A 513 -23.61 86.97 -9.20
CA ALA A 513 -23.03 88.30 -9.39
C ALA A 513 -23.61 89.04 -10.61
N MET A 514 -23.91 88.33 -11.69
CA MET A 514 -24.58 88.89 -12.86
C MET A 514 -26.03 89.28 -12.55
N GLU A 515 -26.78 88.43 -11.85
CA GLU A 515 -28.14 88.73 -11.39
C GLU A 515 -28.15 89.97 -10.49
N ASP A 516 -27.21 90.07 -9.54
CA ASP A 516 -27.04 91.25 -8.68
C ASP A 516 -26.74 92.52 -9.50
N SER A 517 -25.84 92.44 -10.48
CA SER A 517 -25.51 93.56 -11.36
C SER A 517 -26.68 93.98 -12.26
N CYS A 518 -27.48 93.03 -12.74
CA CYS A 518 -28.72 93.33 -13.49
C CYS A 518 -29.77 94.04 -12.61
N ILE A 519 -29.88 93.64 -11.34
CA ILE A 519 -30.76 94.31 -10.38
C ILE A 519 -30.25 95.73 -10.08
N GLU A 520 -28.95 95.90 -9.85
CA GLU A 520 -28.31 97.20 -9.60
C GLU A 520 -28.48 98.16 -10.78
N THR A 521 -28.22 97.70 -12.00
CA THR A 521 -28.43 98.50 -13.22
C THR A 521 -29.89 98.90 -13.39
N SER A 522 -30.83 97.97 -13.18
CA SER A 522 -32.27 98.28 -13.22
C SER A 522 -32.68 99.31 -12.17
N LEU A 523 -32.16 99.20 -10.94
CA LEU A 523 -32.39 100.17 -9.86
C LEU A 523 -31.80 101.54 -10.21
N SER A 524 -30.57 101.58 -10.72
CA SER A 524 -29.93 102.83 -11.12
C SER A 524 -30.69 103.51 -12.27
N GLU A 525 -31.15 102.75 -13.27
CA GLU A 525 -31.98 103.26 -14.36
C GLU A 525 -33.29 103.87 -13.82
N GLU A 526 -33.96 103.21 -12.88
CA GLU A 526 -35.19 103.74 -12.29
C GLU A 526 -34.92 105.00 -11.45
N VAL A 527 -33.81 105.06 -10.72
CA VAL A 527 -33.35 106.27 -10.00
C VAL A 527 -33.09 107.43 -10.98
N TYR A 528 -32.41 107.17 -12.11
CA TYR A 528 -32.20 108.19 -13.14
C TYR A 528 -33.52 108.64 -13.77
N LYS A 529 -34.46 107.73 -14.04
CA LYS A 529 -35.81 108.08 -14.53
C LYS A 529 -36.58 108.95 -13.52
N CYS A 530 -36.49 108.64 -12.23
CA CYS A 530 -37.08 109.46 -11.18
C CYS A 530 -36.46 110.87 -11.16
N ALA A 531 -35.12 110.97 -11.18
CA ALA A 531 -34.43 112.25 -11.21
C ALA A 531 -34.79 113.09 -12.45
N LEU A 532 -34.90 112.45 -13.62
CA LEU A 532 -35.30 113.13 -14.85
C LEU A 532 -36.75 113.62 -14.80
N ARG A 533 -37.69 112.82 -14.26
CA ARG A 533 -39.08 113.25 -14.07
C ARG A 533 -39.19 114.45 -13.14
N GLU A 534 -38.42 114.47 -12.06
CA GLU A 534 -38.41 115.59 -11.12
C GLU A 534 -37.80 116.85 -11.74
N GLN A 535 -36.71 116.71 -12.50
CA GLN A 535 -36.13 117.83 -13.24
C GLN A 535 -37.09 118.39 -14.30
N ILE A 536 -37.80 117.53 -15.02
CA ILE A 536 -38.84 117.96 -15.99
C ILE A 536 -39.96 118.71 -15.27
N ALA A 537 -40.47 118.17 -14.15
CA ALA A 537 -41.51 118.83 -13.36
C ALA A 537 -41.08 120.22 -12.87
N GLN A 538 -39.81 120.37 -12.45
CA GLN A 538 -39.22 121.66 -12.07
C GLN A 538 -39.21 122.65 -13.25
N THR A 539 -38.69 122.24 -14.41
CA THR A 539 -38.59 123.13 -15.58
C THR A 539 -39.95 123.55 -16.15
N CYS A 540 -40.98 122.70 -16.04
CA CYS A 540 -42.34 123.08 -16.42
C CYS A 540 -42.89 124.18 -15.51
N GLY A 541 -42.67 124.07 -14.18
CA GLY A 541 -43.04 125.12 -13.23
C GLY A 541 -42.35 126.46 -13.54
N ASP A 542 -41.04 126.43 -13.79
CA ASP A 542 -40.27 127.64 -14.11
C ASP A 542 -40.73 128.31 -15.43
N SER A 543 -41.17 127.52 -16.42
CA SER A 543 -41.68 128.04 -17.69
C SER A 543 -43.04 128.72 -17.57
N GLU A 544 -43.95 128.15 -16.76
CA GLU A 544 -45.29 128.71 -16.51
C GLU A 544 -45.21 130.06 -15.77
N ASP A 545 -44.26 130.19 -14.83
CA ASP A 545 -43.99 131.46 -14.14
C ASP A 545 -43.45 132.52 -15.11
N SER A 546 -42.55 132.14 -16.03
CA SER A 546 -41.98 133.05 -17.03
C SER A 546 -42.99 133.53 -18.08
N ASP A 547 -43.95 132.69 -18.47
CA ASP A 547 -45.03 133.05 -19.39
C ASP A 547 -46.01 134.05 -18.75
N MET A 548 -46.29 133.91 -17.45
CA MET A 548 -47.09 134.88 -16.70
C MET A 548 -46.40 136.25 -16.62
N ASP A 549 -45.09 136.29 -16.40
CA ASP A 549 -44.28 137.52 -16.41
C ASP A 549 -44.30 138.21 -17.80
N PHE A 550 -44.25 137.42 -18.88
CA PHE A 550 -44.34 137.95 -20.25
C PHE A 550 -45.71 138.60 -20.52
N LEU A 551 -46.81 137.97 -20.11
CA LEU A 551 -48.16 138.49 -20.30
C LEU A 551 -48.39 139.81 -19.55
N ILE A 552 -47.90 139.93 -18.31
CA ILE A 552 -47.98 141.17 -17.52
C ILE A 552 -47.20 142.30 -18.22
N THR A 553 -46.02 141.99 -18.76
CA THR A 553 -45.17 142.97 -19.44
C THR A 553 -45.82 143.49 -20.72
N GLN A 554 -46.48 142.62 -21.49
CA GLN A 554 -47.19 143.00 -22.70
C GLN A 554 -48.38 143.94 -22.42
N GLU A 555 -49.12 143.71 -21.34
CA GLU A 555 -50.25 144.55 -20.93
C GLU A 555 -49.81 145.98 -20.56
N ILE A 556 -48.64 146.12 -19.93
CA ILE A 556 -48.04 147.43 -19.62
C ILE A 556 -47.70 148.21 -20.91
N TYR A 557 -47.20 147.55 -21.94
CA TYR A 557 -46.84 148.20 -23.21
C TYR A 557 -48.07 148.68 -24.02
N ASP A 558 -49.22 147.98 -23.97
CA ASP A 558 -50.46 148.42 -24.64
C ASP A 558 -51.02 149.71 -24.04
N ILE A 559 -50.91 149.86 -22.71
CA ILE A 559 -51.34 151.08 -22.00
C ILE A 559 -50.53 152.29 -22.48
N ILE A 560 -49.21 152.15 -22.60
CA ILE A 560 -48.31 153.24 -23.03
C ILE A 560 -48.62 153.69 -24.47
N LEU A 561 -48.88 152.75 -25.38
CA LEU A 561 -49.18 153.05 -26.78
C LEU A 561 -50.53 153.76 -26.97
N ARG A 562 -51.54 153.44 -26.15
CA ARG A 562 -52.83 154.14 -26.16
C ARG A 562 -52.72 155.60 -25.69
N GLU A 563 -51.83 155.89 -24.75
CA GLU A 563 -51.65 157.23 -24.19
C GLU A 563 -50.89 158.17 -25.16
N ALA A 564 -49.98 157.62 -25.98
CA ALA A 564 -49.26 158.37 -27.01
C ALA A 564 -50.15 158.86 -28.17
N VAL A 565 -51.21 158.12 -28.53
CA VAL A 565 -52.12 158.47 -29.64
C VAL A 565 -53.01 159.67 -29.29
N ILE A 566 -53.40 159.82 -28.03
CA ILE A 566 -54.24 160.95 -27.56
C ILE A 566 -53.49 162.29 -27.64
N THR A 567 -52.15 162.27 -27.59
CA THR A 567 -51.32 163.49 -27.59
C THR A 567 -51.14 164.10 -28.99
N ALA A 568 -51.38 163.33 -30.06
CA ALA A 568 -51.16 163.77 -31.44
C ALA A 568 -52.36 164.54 -32.07
N GLU A 569 -53.56 164.49 -31.48
CA GLU A 569 -54.78 165.07 -32.07
C GLU A 569 -54.98 166.58 -31.81
N ILE A 570 -54.16 167.23 -30.96
CA ILE A 570 -54.41 168.62 -30.53
C ILE A 570 -53.63 169.69 -31.35
N ALA A 571 -52.68 169.31 -32.20
CA ALA A 571 -51.76 170.25 -32.85
C ALA A 571 -52.11 170.65 -34.31
N ASN A 572 -53.39 170.94 -34.62
CA ASN A 572 -53.81 171.33 -35.99
C ASN A 572 -54.57 172.67 -36.03
N ARG A 573 -53.87 173.78 -36.32
CA ARG A 573 -54.43 175.03 -36.88
C ARG A 573 -53.33 176.03 -37.30
N ASP A 574 -53.10 176.16 -38.61
CA ASP A 574 -53.15 177.41 -39.39
C ASP A 574 -52.24 177.39 -40.64
N LYS A 575 -52.83 177.84 -41.76
CA LYS A 575 -52.28 177.92 -43.12
C LYS A 575 -51.63 179.29 -43.36
N VAL A 576 -50.53 179.36 -44.12
CA VAL A 576 -50.29 180.37 -45.18
C VAL A 576 -49.32 179.78 -46.23
N GLU A 577 -49.71 179.90 -47.50
CA GLU A 577 -48.96 179.60 -48.73
C GLU A 577 -47.77 180.55 -48.93
N ASP A 578 -46.64 180.07 -49.44
CA ASP A 578 -45.87 180.84 -50.43
C ASP A 578 -44.91 179.95 -51.25
N SER A 579 -45.00 180.14 -52.55
CA SER A 579 -44.55 179.28 -53.66
C SER A 579 -43.07 179.46 -54.02
N ASP A 580 -42.18 179.42 -53.03
CA ASP A 580 -40.72 179.29 -53.22
C ASP A 580 -40.13 178.07 -52.47
N ILE A 581 -40.99 177.35 -51.75
CA ILE A 581 -40.68 176.11 -51.01
C ILE A 581 -40.59 174.90 -51.96
N GLU A 582 -41.22 174.94 -53.13
CA GLU A 582 -41.29 173.79 -54.07
C GLU A 582 -39.92 173.42 -54.67
N SER A 583 -39.01 174.38 -54.88
CA SER A 583 -37.65 174.13 -55.40
C SER A 583 -36.67 173.61 -54.33
N LEU A 584 -36.86 173.99 -53.06
CA LEU A 584 -36.10 173.48 -51.91
C LEU A 584 -36.59 172.09 -51.50
N ILE A 585 -37.91 171.84 -51.55
CA ILE A 585 -38.51 170.52 -51.33
C ILE A 585 -38.02 169.51 -52.36
N VAL A 586 -37.89 169.87 -53.65
CA VAL A 586 -37.39 168.93 -54.68
C VAL A 586 -35.90 168.57 -54.47
N HIS A 587 -35.07 169.51 -54.00
CA HIS A 587 -33.67 169.22 -53.67
C HIS A 587 -33.54 168.40 -52.37
N GLU A 588 -34.31 168.71 -51.32
CA GLU A 588 -34.36 167.91 -50.09
C GLU A 588 -34.95 166.52 -50.33
N LEU A 589 -36.01 166.38 -51.12
CA LEU A 589 -36.58 165.07 -51.51
C LEU A 589 -35.58 164.25 -52.32
N SER A 590 -34.80 164.86 -53.22
CA SER A 590 -33.75 164.15 -53.95
C SER A 590 -32.64 163.65 -53.02
N GLY A 591 -32.27 164.44 -52.00
CA GLY A 591 -31.37 164.02 -50.93
C GLY A 591 -31.96 162.90 -50.06
N LEU A 592 -33.25 162.97 -49.75
CA LEU A 592 -33.96 161.98 -48.93
C LEU A 592 -34.14 160.65 -49.69
N ILE A 593 -34.44 160.69 -50.99
CA ILE A 593 -34.53 159.52 -51.87
C ILE A 593 -33.15 158.86 -52.02
N LEU A 594 -32.08 159.62 -52.21
CA LEU A 594 -30.72 159.08 -52.25
C LEU A 594 -30.31 158.47 -50.89
N THR A 595 -30.67 159.11 -49.78
CA THR A 595 -30.38 158.60 -48.44
C THR A 595 -31.16 157.33 -48.14
N GLU A 596 -32.43 157.26 -48.52
CA GLU A 596 -33.26 156.07 -48.33
C GLU A 596 -32.86 154.94 -49.31
N ALA A 597 -32.44 155.26 -50.54
CA ALA A 597 -31.89 154.29 -51.47
C ALA A 597 -30.55 153.70 -50.96
N ILE A 598 -29.69 154.51 -50.33
CA ILE A 598 -28.46 154.02 -49.68
C ILE A 598 -28.80 153.15 -48.46
N LYS A 599 -29.80 153.52 -47.66
CA LYS A 599 -30.28 152.69 -46.54
C LYS A 599 -30.89 151.38 -47.03
N ASP A 600 -31.68 151.40 -48.10
CA ASP A 600 -32.26 150.19 -48.70
C ASP A 600 -31.18 149.26 -49.28
N ALA A 601 -30.19 149.84 -49.96
CA ALA A 601 -29.02 149.10 -50.43
C ALA A 601 -28.21 148.52 -49.25
N GLY A 602 -28.06 149.27 -48.15
CA GLY A 602 -27.42 148.79 -46.93
C GLY A 602 -28.18 147.65 -46.24
N ARG A 603 -29.51 147.71 -46.20
CA ARG A 603 -30.36 146.61 -45.70
C ARG A 603 -30.23 145.36 -46.57
N LYS A 604 -30.34 145.49 -47.90
CA LYS A 604 -30.12 144.37 -48.83
C LYS A 604 -28.72 143.76 -48.73
N LEU A 605 -27.70 144.59 -48.54
CA LEU A 605 -26.33 144.11 -48.33
C LEU A 605 -26.21 143.32 -47.02
N ASN A 606 -26.85 143.79 -45.95
CA ASN A 606 -26.90 143.07 -44.67
C ASN A 606 -27.69 141.76 -44.77
N ASP A 607 -28.84 141.74 -45.46
CA ASP A 607 -29.63 140.53 -45.69
C ASP A 607 -28.83 139.49 -46.48
N LEU A 608 -28.15 139.90 -47.56
CA LEU A 608 -27.24 139.03 -48.32
C LEU A 608 -26.05 138.56 -47.49
N SER A 609 -25.48 139.42 -46.65
CA SER A 609 -24.40 139.05 -45.73
C SER A 609 -24.86 137.99 -44.73
N GLN A 610 -26.06 138.14 -44.17
CA GLN A 610 -26.66 137.20 -43.23
C GLN A 610 -27.02 135.87 -43.92
N GLU A 611 -27.52 135.91 -45.16
CA GLU A 611 -27.78 134.72 -45.98
C GLU A 611 -26.49 133.93 -46.29
N VAL A 612 -25.38 134.63 -46.58
CA VAL A 612 -24.06 133.99 -46.78
C VAL A 612 -23.53 133.35 -45.49
N VAL A 613 -23.76 133.97 -44.33
CA VAL A 613 -23.36 133.41 -43.03
C VAL A 613 -24.19 132.17 -42.69
N ILE A 614 -25.52 132.25 -42.81
CA ILE A 614 -26.43 131.10 -42.58
C ILE A 614 -26.09 129.97 -43.57
N GLY A 615 -25.90 130.28 -44.85
CA GLY A 615 -25.50 129.30 -45.86
C GLY A 615 -24.15 128.64 -45.58
N ARG A 616 -23.21 129.36 -44.96
CA ARG A 616 -21.94 128.79 -44.50
C ARG A 616 -22.14 127.88 -43.29
N GLU A 617 -22.96 128.27 -42.33
CA GLU A 617 -23.22 127.51 -41.10
C GLU A 617 -24.00 126.21 -41.36
N ILE A 618 -24.97 126.25 -42.29
CA ILE A 618 -25.66 125.05 -42.80
C ILE A 618 -24.66 124.12 -43.51
N ARG A 619 -23.76 124.67 -44.34
CA ARG A 619 -22.74 123.86 -45.01
C ARG A 619 -21.82 123.16 -44.01
N ILE A 620 -21.35 123.88 -43.00
CA ILE A 620 -20.50 123.29 -41.94
C ILE A 620 -21.27 122.19 -41.20
N SER A 621 -22.56 122.42 -40.86
CA SER A 621 -23.39 121.43 -40.18
C SER A 621 -23.59 120.14 -41.01
N LEU A 622 -23.86 120.29 -42.32
CA LEU A 622 -23.99 119.16 -43.24
C LEU A 622 -22.66 118.44 -43.46
N GLU A 623 -21.53 119.16 -43.53
CA GLU A 623 -20.19 118.56 -43.60
C GLU A 623 -19.85 117.78 -42.32
N THR A 624 -20.22 118.29 -41.14
CA THR A 624 -20.02 117.58 -39.88
C THR A 624 -20.91 116.33 -39.77
N GLU A 625 -22.17 116.41 -40.18
CA GLU A 625 -23.09 115.26 -40.20
C GLU A 625 -22.62 114.19 -41.20
N ALA A 626 -22.13 114.60 -42.38
CA ALA A 626 -21.56 113.69 -43.36
C ALA A 626 -20.31 112.96 -42.82
N LEU A 627 -19.42 113.68 -42.12
CA LEU A 627 -18.23 113.10 -41.50
C LEU A 627 -18.60 112.13 -40.36
N GLU A 628 -19.61 112.45 -39.56
CA GLU A 628 -20.10 111.56 -38.51
C GLU A 628 -20.67 110.27 -39.10
N LYS A 629 -21.50 110.38 -40.15
CA LYS A 629 -22.04 109.23 -40.88
C LYS A 629 -20.95 108.40 -41.57
N GLU A 630 -19.90 109.03 -42.10
CA GLU A 630 -18.75 108.33 -42.67
C GLU A 630 -17.99 107.53 -41.59
N ASN A 631 -17.80 108.10 -40.39
CA ASN A 631 -17.17 107.41 -39.28
C ASN A 631 -18.03 106.24 -38.76
N GLU A 632 -19.35 106.42 -38.66
CA GLU A 632 -20.30 105.36 -38.29
C GLU A 632 -20.22 104.17 -39.27
N LEU A 633 -20.25 104.45 -40.57
CA LEU A 633 -20.11 103.42 -41.61
C LEU A 633 -18.73 102.73 -41.57
N ARG A 634 -17.65 103.48 -41.27
CA ARG A 634 -16.31 102.89 -41.12
C ARG A 634 -16.27 101.88 -39.97
N LEU A 635 -16.85 102.23 -38.82
CA LEU A 635 -16.95 101.33 -37.66
C LEU A 635 -17.79 100.10 -37.99
N GLU A 636 -18.92 100.26 -38.68
CA GLU A 636 -19.77 99.14 -39.11
C GLU A 636 -19.02 98.18 -40.06
N VAL A 637 -18.20 98.71 -40.98
CA VAL A 637 -17.35 97.90 -41.86
C VAL A 637 -16.28 97.15 -41.07
N GLU A 638 -15.63 97.79 -40.09
CA GLU A 638 -14.64 97.16 -39.22
C GLU A 638 -15.26 96.03 -38.37
N GLU A 639 -16.44 96.25 -37.80
CA GLU A 639 -17.19 95.22 -37.07
C GLU A 639 -17.62 94.06 -37.97
N LYS A 640 -18.07 94.34 -39.19
CA LYS A 640 -18.45 93.32 -40.16
C LYS A 640 -17.28 92.45 -40.59
N GLU A 641 -16.10 93.03 -40.81
CA GLU A 641 -14.90 92.24 -41.12
C GLU A 641 -14.42 91.43 -39.89
N LYS A 642 -14.55 91.97 -38.68
CA LYS A 642 -14.28 91.21 -37.44
C LYS A 642 -15.21 90.01 -37.28
N LEU A 643 -16.52 90.20 -37.46
CA LEU A 643 -17.52 89.13 -37.41
C LEU A 643 -17.27 88.07 -38.50
N LYS A 644 -16.87 88.49 -39.69
CA LYS A 644 -16.53 87.58 -40.79
C LYS A 644 -15.30 86.73 -40.49
N GLN A 645 -14.30 87.30 -39.82
CA GLN A 645 -13.15 86.54 -39.33
C GLN A 645 -13.57 85.55 -38.23
N GLU A 646 -14.41 85.97 -37.28
CA GLU A 646 -14.93 85.09 -36.23
C GLU A 646 -15.76 83.93 -36.78
N ILE A 647 -16.59 84.17 -37.80
CA ILE A 647 -17.31 83.11 -38.53
C ILE A 647 -16.35 82.13 -39.20
N LEU A 648 -15.25 82.61 -39.78
CA LEU A 648 -14.24 81.75 -40.39
C LEU A 648 -13.57 80.87 -39.34
N ASP A 649 -13.19 81.44 -38.20
CA ASP A 649 -12.56 80.73 -37.09
C ASP A 649 -13.52 79.68 -36.51
N MET A 650 -14.78 80.04 -36.26
CA MET A 650 -15.83 79.08 -35.85
C MET A 650 -16.01 77.94 -36.84
N ARG A 651 -16.00 78.23 -38.16
CA ARG A 651 -16.09 77.19 -39.19
C ARG A 651 -14.91 76.22 -39.14
N THR A 652 -13.69 76.71 -38.87
CA THR A 652 -12.53 75.82 -38.71
C THR A 652 -12.63 74.97 -37.44
N ALA A 653 -13.08 75.56 -36.33
CA ALA A 653 -13.30 74.85 -35.07
C ALA A 653 -14.38 73.77 -35.20
N ILE A 654 -15.49 74.03 -35.91
CA ILE A 654 -16.53 73.03 -36.19
C ILE A 654 -15.96 71.87 -37.00
N LYS A 655 -15.20 72.14 -38.06
CA LYS A 655 -14.56 71.08 -38.86
C LYS A 655 -13.58 70.23 -38.04
N GLN A 656 -12.87 70.82 -37.08
CA GLN A 656 -12.01 70.06 -36.17
C GLN A 656 -12.83 69.21 -35.21
N LYS A 657 -13.91 69.76 -34.62
CA LYS A 657 -14.84 69.01 -33.76
C LYS A 657 -15.51 67.85 -34.50
N GLU A 658 -15.91 68.04 -35.76
CA GLU A 658 -16.45 66.95 -36.61
C GLU A 658 -15.43 65.83 -36.84
N LYS A 659 -14.15 66.18 -37.10
CA LYS A 659 -13.06 65.19 -37.21
C LYS A 659 -12.85 64.42 -35.92
N LEU A 660 -12.87 65.10 -34.77
CA LEU A 660 -12.75 64.45 -33.46
C LEU A 660 -13.96 63.55 -33.17
N ALA A 661 -15.18 64.00 -33.48
CA ALA A 661 -16.39 63.21 -33.33
C ALA A 661 -16.38 61.95 -34.20
N MET A 662 -15.93 62.04 -35.46
CA MET A 662 -15.72 60.86 -36.31
C MET A 662 -14.67 59.92 -35.72
N GLY A 663 -13.56 60.44 -35.20
CA GLY A 663 -12.54 59.64 -34.52
C GLY A 663 -13.09 58.89 -33.29
N LEU A 664 -13.85 59.59 -32.44
CA LEU A 664 -14.52 58.99 -31.29
C LEU A 664 -15.55 57.92 -31.70
N SER A 665 -16.33 58.16 -32.77
CA SER A 665 -17.30 57.19 -33.27
C SER A 665 -16.63 55.92 -33.80
N ILE A 666 -15.46 56.04 -34.46
CA ILE A 666 -14.69 54.89 -34.93
C ILE A 666 -14.11 54.11 -33.74
N SER A 667 -13.52 54.80 -32.76
CA SER A 667 -13.00 54.16 -31.54
C SER A 667 -14.10 53.45 -30.76
N LEU A 668 -15.27 54.09 -30.59
CA LEU A 668 -16.42 53.50 -29.91
C LEU A 668 -16.94 52.27 -30.65
N SER A 669 -17.02 52.32 -31.99
CA SER A 669 -17.41 51.15 -32.80
C SER A 669 -16.44 49.98 -32.60
N LYS A 670 -15.13 50.25 -32.54
CA LYS A 670 -14.10 49.23 -32.31
C LYS A 670 -14.17 48.64 -30.90
N GLU A 671 -14.41 49.46 -29.89
CA GLU A 671 -14.58 49.02 -28.51
C GLU A 671 -15.85 48.17 -28.35
N THR A 672 -16.94 48.56 -29.04
CA THR A 672 -18.19 47.78 -29.05
C THR A 672 -17.98 46.40 -29.68
N GLU A 673 -17.25 46.32 -30.81
CA GLU A 673 -16.91 45.05 -31.46
C GLU A 673 -16.03 44.17 -30.55
N GLN A 674 -15.05 44.74 -29.85
CA GLN A 674 -14.24 44.02 -28.87
C GLN A 674 -15.05 43.49 -27.70
N PHE A 675 -16.01 44.28 -27.20
CA PHE A 675 -16.91 43.84 -26.14
C PHE A 675 -17.81 42.69 -26.59
N GLU A 676 -18.30 42.71 -27.83
CA GLU A 676 -19.10 41.63 -28.39
C GLU A 676 -18.29 40.33 -28.56
N LEU A 677 -17.03 40.42 -28.99
CA LEU A 677 -16.10 39.28 -29.01
C LEU A 677 -15.84 38.73 -27.60
N ALA A 678 -15.61 39.59 -26.61
CA ALA A 678 -15.42 39.17 -25.22
C ALA A 678 -16.66 38.50 -24.63
N LEU A 679 -17.87 38.96 -24.99
CA LEU A 679 -19.12 38.30 -24.60
C LEU A 679 -19.28 36.92 -25.24
N GLN A 680 -18.85 36.77 -26.49
CA GLN A 680 -18.85 35.49 -27.17
C GLN A 680 -17.87 34.51 -26.51
N GLU A 681 -16.64 34.93 -26.24
CA GLU A 681 -15.64 34.13 -25.51
C GLU A 681 -16.13 33.73 -24.12
N LEU A 682 -16.81 34.64 -23.39
CA LEU A 682 -17.43 34.32 -22.11
C LEU A 682 -18.54 33.27 -22.25
N GLY A 683 -19.29 33.30 -23.34
CA GLY A 683 -20.28 32.28 -23.70
C GLY A 683 -19.64 30.91 -23.89
N ASP A 684 -18.60 30.83 -24.71
CA ASP A 684 -17.86 29.59 -24.98
C ASP A 684 -17.23 29.02 -23.70
N LEU A 685 -16.61 29.88 -22.87
CA LEU A 685 -16.05 29.50 -21.59
C LEU A 685 -17.11 28.97 -20.61
N ARG A 686 -18.31 29.57 -20.61
CA ARG A 686 -19.43 29.09 -19.78
C ARG A 686 -19.93 27.73 -20.23
N GLU A 687 -19.99 27.47 -21.53
CA GLU A 687 -20.34 26.16 -22.07
C GLU A 687 -19.28 25.11 -21.69
N HIS A 688 -17.99 25.45 -21.81
CA HIS A 688 -16.90 24.59 -21.34
C HIS A 688 -16.98 24.28 -19.85
N ALA A 689 -17.24 25.30 -19.01
CA ALA A 689 -17.43 25.10 -17.57
C ALA A 689 -18.61 24.17 -17.28
N SER A 690 -19.73 24.33 -17.99
CA SER A 690 -20.93 23.49 -17.85
C SER A 690 -20.66 22.04 -18.28
N HIS A 691 -19.90 21.85 -19.36
CA HIS A 691 -19.47 20.53 -19.80
C HIS A 691 -18.56 19.86 -18.77
N GLN A 692 -17.62 20.61 -18.19
CA GLN A 692 -16.71 20.11 -17.17
C GLN A 692 -17.45 19.76 -15.86
N GLU A 693 -18.44 20.55 -15.43
CA GLU A 693 -19.32 20.20 -14.32
C GLU A 693 -20.07 18.88 -14.57
N THR A 694 -20.55 18.67 -15.80
CA THR A 694 -21.25 17.43 -16.18
C THR A 694 -20.31 16.22 -16.09
N LEU A 695 -19.08 16.33 -16.60
CA LEU A 695 -18.07 15.27 -16.50
C LEU A 695 -17.69 14.99 -15.05
N VAL A 696 -17.54 16.02 -14.22
CA VAL A 696 -17.26 15.85 -12.78
C VAL A 696 -18.41 15.13 -12.09
N ALA A 697 -19.66 15.46 -12.41
CA ALA A 697 -20.82 14.76 -11.86
C ALA A 697 -20.87 13.28 -12.28
N GLU A 698 -20.52 12.97 -13.53
CA GLU A 698 -20.41 11.59 -14.03
C GLU A 698 -19.28 10.81 -13.32
N CYS A 699 -18.08 11.38 -13.25
CA CYS A 699 -16.95 10.81 -12.50
C CYS A 699 -17.30 10.54 -11.04
N ASN A 700 -18.00 11.46 -10.37
CA ASN A 700 -18.43 11.27 -8.99
C ASN A 700 -19.43 10.11 -8.84
N ARG A 701 -20.34 9.95 -9.81
CA ARG A 701 -21.28 8.82 -9.81
C ARG A 701 -20.55 7.48 -10.00
N GLU A 702 -19.56 7.44 -10.88
CA GLU A 702 -18.71 6.25 -11.08
C GLU A 702 -17.90 5.92 -9.83
N LEU A 703 -17.31 6.94 -9.19
CA LEU A 703 -16.55 6.79 -7.95
C LEU A 703 -17.43 6.23 -6.82
N GLU A 704 -18.66 6.72 -6.67
CA GLU A 704 -19.59 6.21 -5.65
C GLU A 704 -20.04 4.76 -5.93
N SER A 705 -20.21 4.41 -7.21
CA SER A 705 -20.44 3.01 -7.62
C SER A 705 -19.25 2.11 -7.27
N LEU A 706 -18.02 2.55 -7.58
CA LEU A 706 -16.79 1.81 -7.27
C LEU A 706 -16.58 1.67 -5.76
N ARG A 707 -16.86 2.73 -4.99
CA ARG A 707 -16.85 2.71 -3.53
C ARG A 707 -17.83 1.68 -2.98
N SER A 708 -19.05 1.64 -3.52
CA SER A 708 -20.07 0.65 -3.13
C SER A 708 -19.61 -0.78 -3.43
N GLN A 709 -19.01 -1.02 -4.59
CA GLN A 709 -18.41 -2.32 -4.95
C GLN A 709 -17.27 -2.72 -4.01
N HIS A 710 -16.41 -1.76 -3.64
CA HIS A 710 -15.29 -2.00 -2.73
C HIS A 710 -15.79 -2.38 -1.32
N VAL A 711 -16.83 -1.70 -0.82
CA VAL A 711 -17.47 -2.04 0.46
C VAL A 711 -18.04 -3.46 0.42
N GLU A 712 -18.67 -3.85 -0.68
CA GLU A 712 -19.22 -5.21 -0.82
C GLU A 712 -18.11 -6.27 -0.90
N ALA A 713 -17.02 -5.99 -1.63
CA ALA A 713 -15.85 -6.86 -1.67
C ALA A 713 -15.20 -7.04 -0.29
N LEU A 714 -15.14 -5.97 0.52
CA LEU A 714 -14.63 -6.05 1.90
C LEU A 714 -15.53 -6.93 2.79
N LYS A 715 -16.85 -6.86 2.64
CA LYS A 715 -17.75 -7.78 3.35
C LYS A 715 -17.52 -9.23 2.92
N GLN A 716 -17.34 -9.47 1.62
CA GLN A 716 -17.07 -10.82 1.11
C GLN A 716 -15.75 -11.37 1.67
N ILE A 717 -14.69 -10.56 1.74
CA ILE A 717 -13.41 -10.97 2.34
C ILE A 717 -13.59 -11.38 3.80
N GLU A 718 -14.42 -10.67 4.58
CA GLU A 718 -14.66 -11.06 5.99
C GLU A 718 -15.46 -12.37 6.08
N VAL A 719 -16.40 -12.61 5.17
CA VAL A 719 -17.11 -13.91 5.05
C VAL A 719 -16.13 -15.04 4.72
N ASP A 720 -15.28 -14.85 3.72
CA ASP A 720 -14.28 -15.85 3.29
C ASP A 720 -13.28 -16.15 4.41
N LYS A 721 -12.87 -15.12 5.17
CA LYS A 721 -12.00 -15.26 6.34
C LYS A 721 -12.64 -16.11 7.43
N MET A 722 -13.93 -15.93 7.71
CA MET A 722 -14.67 -16.78 8.66
C MET A 722 -14.75 -18.23 8.17
N GLU A 723 -14.91 -18.45 6.86
CA GLU A 723 -14.92 -19.78 6.27
C GLU A 723 -13.54 -20.46 6.35
N ILE A 724 -12.46 -19.73 6.08
CA ILE A 724 -11.08 -20.19 6.27
C ILE A 724 -10.83 -20.59 7.73
N GLN A 725 -11.26 -19.77 8.70
CA GLN A 725 -11.14 -20.12 10.12
C GLN A 725 -11.87 -21.42 10.47
N LYS A 726 -13.08 -21.61 9.93
CA LYS A 726 -13.86 -22.84 10.11
C LYS A 726 -13.19 -24.05 9.47
N LEU A 727 -12.59 -23.89 8.29
CA LEU A 727 -11.85 -24.97 7.61
C LEU A 727 -10.56 -25.32 8.36
N ASN A 728 -9.82 -24.33 8.85
CA ASN A 728 -8.63 -24.55 9.67
C ASN A 728 -8.98 -25.31 10.96
N GLN A 729 -10.06 -24.94 11.64
CA GLN A 729 -10.53 -25.67 12.83
C GLN A 729 -10.85 -27.14 12.51
N LYS A 730 -11.49 -27.42 11.37
CA LYS A 730 -11.73 -28.81 10.92
C LYS A 730 -10.43 -29.55 10.58
N LEU A 731 -9.47 -28.87 9.98
CA LEU A 731 -8.16 -29.44 9.66
C LEU A 731 -7.42 -29.82 10.94
N ASP A 732 -7.42 -28.95 11.96
CA ASP A 732 -6.81 -29.22 13.25
C ASP A 732 -7.46 -30.43 13.95
N GLN A 733 -8.80 -30.49 13.96
CA GLN A 733 -9.53 -31.66 14.48
C GLN A 733 -9.17 -32.95 13.73
N THR A 734 -9.06 -32.90 12.40
CA THR A 734 -8.70 -34.06 11.58
C THR A 734 -7.25 -34.48 11.84
N LYS A 735 -6.35 -33.52 12.04
CA LYS A 735 -4.95 -33.77 12.37
C LYS A 735 -4.82 -34.47 13.72
N GLU A 736 -5.59 -34.05 14.73
CA GLU A 736 -5.61 -34.67 16.06
C GLU A 736 -6.10 -36.13 15.98
N VAL A 737 -7.20 -36.38 15.26
CA VAL A 737 -7.69 -37.76 15.01
C VAL A 737 -6.65 -38.61 14.28
N LEU A 738 -5.94 -38.04 13.30
CA LEU A 738 -4.89 -38.76 12.58
C LEU A 738 -3.68 -39.07 13.48
N THR A 739 -3.31 -38.16 14.37
CA THR A 739 -2.24 -38.40 15.35
C THR A 739 -2.61 -39.53 16.31
N GLU A 740 -3.84 -39.53 16.84
CA GLU A 740 -4.35 -40.62 17.69
C GLU A 740 -4.35 -41.96 16.94
N ALA A 741 -4.89 -42.01 15.72
CA ALA A 741 -4.90 -43.24 14.92
C ALA A 741 -3.48 -43.74 14.59
N ASN A 742 -2.52 -42.82 14.41
CA ASN A 742 -1.13 -43.17 14.19
C ASN A 742 -0.47 -43.72 15.46
N GLU A 743 -0.77 -43.17 16.63
CA GLU A 743 -0.34 -43.71 17.93
C GLU A 743 -0.92 -45.11 18.16
N GLU A 744 -2.22 -45.29 17.94
CA GLU A 744 -2.87 -46.61 18.01
C GLU A 744 -2.20 -47.62 17.05
N ARG A 745 -1.95 -47.23 15.80
CA ARG A 745 -1.26 -48.07 14.82
C ARG A 745 0.15 -48.46 15.29
N ASN A 746 0.89 -47.52 15.86
CA ASN A 746 2.23 -47.79 16.39
C ASN A 746 2.17 -48.78 17.56
N THR A 747 1.22 -48.62 18.49
CA THR A 747 1.03 -49.58 19.59
C THR A 747 0.65 -50.98 19.07
N ALA A 748 -0.26 -51.07 18.11
CA ALA A 748 -0.63 -52.33 17.48
C ALA A 748 0.55 -52.99 16.75
N PHE A 749 1.40 -52.21 16.08
CA PHE A 749 2.63 -52.71 15.46
C PHE A 749 3.61 -53.27 16.50
N THR A 750 3.83 -52.57 17.61
CA THR A 750 4.70 -53.06 18.70
C THR A 750 4.17 -54.36 19.31
N LEU A 751 2.85 -54.45 19.53
CA LEU A 751 2.20 -55.67 20.02
C LEU A 751 2.37 -56.82 19.02
N ALA A 752 2.14 -56.55 17.72
CA ALA A 752 2.29 -57.55 16.66
C ALA A 752 3.73 -58.08 16.57
N GLN A 753 4.73 -57.19 16.64
CA GLN A 753 6.14 -57.54 16.69
C GLN A 753 6.43 -58.44 17.91
N GLU A 754 5.97 -58.06 19.10
CA GLU A 754 6.16 -58.86 20.32
C GLU A 754 5.49 -60.24 20.22
N THR A 755 4.30 -60.33 19.61
CA THR A 755 3.65 -61.63 19.38
C THR A 755 4.41 -62.48 18.36
N HIS A 756 4.98 -61.88 17.33
CA HIS A 756 5.81 -62.58 16.34
C HIS A 756 7.08 -63.14 16.99
N ASP A 757 7.78 -62.34 17.80
CA ASP A 757 8.98 -62.77 18.51
C ASP A 757 8.68 -63.91 19.50
N LYS A 758 7.56 -63.82 20.24
CA LYS A 758 7.09 -64.92 21.10
C LYS A 758 6.81 -66.19 20.29
N LEU A 759 6.22 -66.06 19.10
CA LEU A 759 5.90 -67.18 18.23
C LEU A 759 7.16 -67.87 17.69
N LEU A 760 8.18 -67.09 17.28
CA LEU A 760 9.50 -67.60 16.90
C LEU A 760 10.16 -68.39 18.04
N VAL A 761 10.05 -67.90 19.28
CA VAL A 761 10.56 -68.63 20.46
C VAL A 761 9.79 -69.93 20.69
N THR A 762 8.47 -69.95 20.50
CA THR A 762 7.68 -71.18 20.60
C THR A 762 7.97 -72.17 19.48
N GLU A 763 8.12 -71.71 18.24
CA GLU A 763 8.45 -72.54 17.09
C GLU A 763 9.84 -73.18 17.25
N ALA A 764 10.82 -72.42 17.75
CA ALA A 764 12.14 -72.97 18.10
C ALA A 764 12.08 -74.04 19.21
N ARG A 765 11.17 -73.91 20.19
CA ARG A 765 10.93 -74.93 21.23
C ARG A 765 10.25 -76.17 20.66
N GLU A 766 9.25 -75.99 19.80
CA GLU A 766 8.55 -77.11 19.14
C GLU A 766 9.49 -77.90 18.22
N GLU A 767 10.35 -77.21 17.46
CA GLU A 767 11.35 -77.86 16.61
C GLU A 767 12.38 -78.65 17.44
N LYS A 768 12.76 -78.14 18.61
CA LYS A 768 13.61 -78.89 19.56
C LYS A 768 12.91 -80.14 20.08
N LEU A 769 11.64 -80.02 20.49
CA LEU A 769 10.84 -81.17 20.93
C LEU A 769 10.64 -82.19 19.81
N ARG A 770 10.40 -81.74 18.57
CA ARG A 770 10.30 -82.59 17.38
C ARG A 770 11.57 -83.40 17.17
N LYS A 771 12.74 -82.76 17.27
CA LYS A 771 14.05 -83.46 17.18
C LYS A 771 14.24 -84.47 18.31
N GLU A 772 13.82 -84.15 19.53
CA GLU A 772 13.87 -85.10 20.67
C GLU A 772 12.93 -86.30 20.46
N ILE A 773 11.72 -86.06 19.95
CA ILE A 773 10.76 -87.11 19.61
C ILE A 773 11.28 -87.98 18.46
N GLU A 774 11.89 -87.39 17.43
CA GLU A 774 12.46 -88.11 16.30
C GLU A 774 13.64 -89.01 16.73
N MET A 775 14.51 -88.53 17.62
CA MET A 775 15.56 -89.34 18.23
C MET A 775 14.99 -90.52 19.03
N ALA A 776 13.92 -90.29 19.81
CA ALA A 776 13.26 -91.36 20.56
C ALA A 776 12.60 -92.39 19.64
N ALA A 777 11.90 -91.94 18.59
CA ALA A 777 11.26 -92.81 17.59
C ALA A 777 12.29 -93.69 16.87
N ASN A 778 13.43 -93.12 16.47
CA ASN A 778 14.54 -93.88 15.86
C ASN A 778 15.13 -94.90 16.85
N GLY A 779 15.22 -94.55 18.14
CA GLY A 779 15.61 -95.47 19.21
C GLY A 779 14.64 -96.65 19.36
N PHE A 780 13.33 -96.39 19.33
CA PHE A 780 12.30 -97.44 19.37
C PHE A 780 12.33 -98.33 18.12
N SER A 781 12.49 -97.77 16.92
CA SER A 781 12.61 -98.54 15.67
C SER A 781 13.74 -99.57 15.76
N LYS A 782 14.92 -99.15 16.23
CA LYS A 782 16.07 -100.04 16.38
C LYS A 782 15.82 -101.17 17.38
N MET A 783 15.10 -100.90 18.48
CA MET A 783 14.70 -101.94 19.44
C MET A 783 13.69 -102.92 18.85
N PHE A 784 12.76 -102.45 18.02
CA PHE A 784 11.81 -103.31 17.31
C PHE A 784 12.51 -104.19 16.27
N ASP A 785 13.50 -103.66 15.54
CA ASP A 785 14.29 -104.44 14.59
C ASP A 785 15.09 -105.56 15.29
N ASP A 786 15.71 -105.26 16.44
CA ASP A 786 16.39 -106.26 17.28
C ASP A 786 15.43 -107.33 17.80
N LEU A 787 14.23 -106.93 18.23
CA LEU A 787 13.18 -107.85 18.68
C LEU A 787 12.69 -108.74 17.54
N ALA A 788 12.44 -108.17 16.36
CA ALA A 788 12.03 -108.90 15.17
C ALA A 788 13.09 -109.95 14.77
N CYS A 789 14.38 -109.60 14.80
CA CYS A 789 15.47 -110.53 14.56
C CYS A 789 15.49 -111.70 15.57
N ARG A 790 15.31 -111.40 16.87
CA ARG A 790 15.25 -112.44 17.92
C ARG A 790 14.06 -113.38 17.73
N ILE A 791 12.89 -112.84 17.40
CA ILE A 791 11.68 -113.63 17.15
C ILE A 791 11.89 -114.50 15.90
N SER A 792 12.41 -113.94 14.81
CA SER A 792 12.68 -114.69 13.57
C SER A 792 13.62 -115.87 13.83
N GLY A 793 14.73 -115.65 14.53
CA GLY A 793 15.67 -116.73 14.88
C GLY A 793 15.06 -117.81 15.79
N ALA A 794 14.18 -117.42 16.72
CA ALA A 794 13.47 -118.37 17.59
C ALA A 794 12.42 -119.20 16.81
N VAL A 795 11.70 -118.56 15.89
CA VAL A 795 10.73 -119.23 15.01
C VAL A 795 11.45 -120.22 14.09
N GLU A 796 12.54 -119.81 13.46
CA GLU A 796 13.34 -120.64 12.56
C GLU A 796 13.87 -121.91 13.26
N LYS A 797 14.39 -121.75 14.49
CA LYS A 797 14.81 -122.87 15.34
C LYS A 797 13.67 -123.82 15.69
N ASN A 798 12.46 -123.30 15.94
CA ASN A 798 11.29 -124.11 16.23
C ASN A 798 10.77 -124.85 14.99
N THR A 799 10.82 -124.24 13.81
CA THR A 799 10.49 -124.91 12.53
C THR A 799 11.44 -126.07 12.24
N LEU A 800 12.75 -125.90 12.44
CA LEU A 800 13.72 -126.99 12.29
C LEU A 800 13.44 -128.15 13.25
N ARG A 801 13.08 -127.84 14.51
CA ARG A 801 12.66 -128.88 15.48
C ARG A 801 11.38 -129.59 15.05
N LEU A 802 10.40 -128.87 14.52
CA LEU A 802 9.15 -129.44 14.04
C LEU A 802 9.38 -130.36 12.82
N GLU A 803 10.26 -129.96 11.91
CA GLU A 803 10.61 -130.75 10.73
C GLU A 803 11.32 -132.08 11.10
N ASP A 804 12.18 -132.06 12.12
CA ASP A 804 12.77 -133.28 12.69
C ASP A 804 11.71 -134.21 13.31
N THR A 805 10.80 -133.67 14.12
CA THR A 805 9.69 -134.47 14.69
C THR A 805 8.75 -135.02 13.61
N THR A 806 8.54 -134.28 12.53
CA THR A 806 7.73 -134.73 11.38
C THR A 806 8.42 -135.87 10.63
N SER A 807 9.75 -135.82 10.53
CA SER A 807 10.57 -136.90 9.96
C SER A 807 10.51 -138.17 10.81
N GLN A 808 10.54 -138.03 12.15
CA GLN A 808 10.34 -139.15 13.08
C GLN A 808 8.93 -139.74 12.96
N LEU A 809 7.89 -138.91 12.80
CA LEU A 809 6.51 -139.37 12.59
C LEU A 809 6.35 -140.15 11.28
N LYS A 810 7.03 -139.74 10.20
CA LYS A 810 7.09 -140.50 8.93
C LYS A 810 7.71 -141.88 9.11
N ALA A 811 8.76 -142.02 9.93
CA ALA A 811 9.36 -143.31 10.25
C ALA A 811 8.40 -144.20 11.05
N LEU A 812 7.70 -143.63 12.04
CA LEU A 812 6.70 -144.34 12.85
C LEU A 812 5.51 -144.81 11.99
N SER A 813 5.04 -143.98 11.05
CA SER A 813 3.98 -144.34 10.09
C SER A 813 4.40 -145.53 9.21
N LYS A 814 5.66 -145.58 8.74
CA LYS A 814 6.18 -146.77 8.03
C LYS A 814 6.15 -148.01 8.91
N MET A 815 6.49 -147.91 10.20
CA MET A 815 6.47 -149.03 11.14
C MET A 815 5.04 -149.51 11.42
N ALA A 816 4.09 -148.59 11.62
CA ALA A 816 2.68 -148.90 11.78
C ALA A 816 2.08 -149.59 10.54
N ASN A 817 2.53 -149.19 9.33
CA ASN A 817 2.14 -149.85 8.09
C ASN A 817 2.62 -151.29 8.00
N VAL A 818 3.82 -151.60 8.51
CA VAL A 818 4.32 -152.97 8.60
C VAL A 818 3.49 -153.77 9.59
N LEU A 819 3.23 -153.24 10.80
CA LEU A 819 2.42 -153.90 11.82
C LEU A 819 0.99 -154.20 11.35
N ARG A 820 0.38 -153.28 10.60
CA ARG A 820 -0.96 -153.45 10.04
C ARG A 820 -1.02 -154.59 9.02
N ARG A 821 0.03 -154.78 8.21
CA ARG A 821 0.12 -155.90 7.25
C ARG A 821 0.27 -157.25 7.98
N THR A 822 1.05 -157.32 9.05
CA THR A 822 1.15 -158.53 9.89
C THR A 822 -0.13 -158.81 10.67
N GLY A 823 -0.83 -157.78 11.17
CA GLY A 823 -2.13 -157.95 11.81
C GLY A 823 -3.20 -158.54 10.87
N LEU A 824 -3.22 -158.10 9.60
CA LEU A 824 -4.17 -158.60 8.61
C LEU A 824 -3.94 -160.09 8.29
N THR A 825 -2.69 -160.53 8.20
CA THR A 825 -2.35 -161.93 7.91
C THR A 825 -2.65 -162.86 9.09
N TYR A 826 -2.55 -162.39 10.34
CA TYR A 826 -3.02 -163.13 11.51
C TYR A 826 -4.55 -163.23 11.57
N LYS A 827 -5.27 -162.14 11.25
CA LYS A 827 -6.74 -162.13 11.20
C LYS A 827 -7.29 -163.14 10.18
N GLN A 828 -6.74 -163.17 8.96
CA GLN A 828 -7.15 -164.14 7.93
C GLN A 828 -6.88 -165.60 8.32
N LYS A 829 -5.81 -165.88 9.08
CA LYS A 829 -5.53 -167.24 9.58
C LYS A 829 -6.49 -167.65 10.69
N LEU A 830 -6.94 -166.73 11.54
CA LEU A 830 -7.88 -166.99 12.62
C LEU A 830 -9.29 -167.23 12.08
N GLU A 831 -9.75 -166.40 11.13
CA GLU A 831 -11.06 -166.52 10.50
C GLU A 831 -11.22 -167.85 9.75
N ARG A 832 -10.16 -168.34 9.09
CA ARG A 832 -10.17 -169.65 8.42
C ARG A 832 -10.27 -170.81 9.43
N ARG A 833 -9.58 -170.73 10.58
CA ARG A 833 -9.72 -171.74 11.65
C ARG A 833 -11.09 -171.74 12.29
N TYR A 834 -11.73 -170.58 12.43
CA TYR A 834 -13.07 -170.48 13.00
C TYR A 834 -14.12 -171.11 12.08
N ALA A 835 -13.99 -170.91 10.76
CA ALA A 835 -14.84 -171.55 9.77
C ALA A 835 -14.66 -173.08 9.76
N ASP A 836 -13.42 -173.58 9.82
CA ASP A 836 -13.15 -175.02 9.87
C ASP A 836 -13.72 -175.67 11.16
N LEU A 837 -13.65 -174.96 12.30
CA LEU A 837 -14.18 -175.44 13.58
C LEU A 837 -15.71 -175.47 13.61
N GLN A 838 -16.36 -174.45 13.06
CA GLN A 838 -17.83 -174.36 13.00
C GLN A 838 -18.41 -175.44 12.07
N MET A 839 -17.70 -175.80 11.00
CA MET A 839 -18.08 -176.89 10.12
C MET A 839 -17.97 -178.25 10.83
N ALA A 840 -16.92 -178.47 11.61
CA ALA A 840 -16.77 -179.68 12.43
C ALA A 840 -17.84 -179.79 13.54
N GLU A 841 -18.21 -178.69 14.18
CA GLU A 841 -19.27 -178.64 15.20
C GLU A 841 -20.62 -179.07 14.60
N SER A 842 -20.99 -178.52 13.44
CA SER A 842 -22.23 -178.89 12.76
C SER A 842 -22.31 -180.35 12.32
N GLU A 843 -21.17 -180.99 12.04
CA GLU A 843 -21.09 -182.39 11.64
C GLU A 843 -21.20 -183.33 12.85
N VAL A 844 -20.63 -182.93 13.99
CA VAL A 844 -20.77 -183.64 15.27
C VAL A 844 -22.21 -183.57 15.80
N ASP A 845 -22.88 -182.42 15.69
CA ASP A 845 -24.29 -182.28 16.11
C ASP A 845 -25.23 -183.17 15.26
N LEU A 846 -25.02 -183.22 13.93
CA LEU A 846 -25.77 -184.11 13.02
C LEU A 846 -25.59 -185.59 13.38
N LEU A 847 -24.36 -186.00 13.71
CA LEU A 847 -24.06 -187.37 14.16
C LEU A 847 -24.67 -187.67 15.54
N GLY A 848 -24.71 -186.69 16.44
CA GLY A 848 -25.37 -186.79 17.75
C GLY A 848 -26.87 -187.06 17.62
N ASP A 849 -27.56 -186.30 16.76
CA ASP A 849 -28.99 -186.46 16.50
C ASP A 849 -29.32 -187.84 15.89
N GLU A 850 -28.45 -188.37 15.03
CA GLU A 850 -28.62 -189.68 14.39
C GLU A 850 -28.41 -190.83 15.39
N VAL A 851 -27.44 -190.71 16.31
CA VAL A 851 -27.22 -191.65 17.42
C VAL A 851 -28.38 -191.65 18.40
N ASP A 852 -28.93 -190.48 18.75
CA ASP A 852 -30.09 -190.35 19.64
C ASP A 852 -31.36 -190.96 19.04
N ALA A 853 -31.56 -190.81 17.72
CA ALA A 853 -32.67 -191.44 17.02
C ALA A 853 -32.56 -192.98 17.03
N LEU A 854 -31.35 -193.52 16.85
CA LEU A 854 -31.06 -194.95 16.92
C LEU A 854 -31.25 -195.52 18.34
N LEU A 855 -30.83 -194.79 19.37
CA LEU A 855 -31.03 -195.18 20.78
C LEU A 855 -32.53 -195.26 21.13
N ARG A 856 -33.32 -194.26 20.73
CA ARG A 856 -34.78 -194.25 20.96
C ARG A 856 -35.50 -195.38 20.21
N LEU A 857 -34.99 -195.78 19.04
CA LEU A 857 -35.52 -196.92 18.29
C LEU A 857 -35.20 -198.24 18.99
N LEU A 858 -33.97 -198.40 19.48
CA LEU A 858 -33.52 -199.57 20.23
C LEU A 858 -34.30 -199.74 21.55
N GLU A 859 -34.57 -198.64 22.25
CA GLU A 859 -35.41 -198.62 23.46
C GLU A 859 -36.84 -199.11 23.19
N LYS A 860 -37.46 -198.67 22.08
CA LYS A 860 -38.79 -199.15 21.67
C LYS A 860 -38.78 -200.64 21.32
N ILE A 861 -37.73 -201.12 20.66
CA ILE A 861 -37.56 -202.55 20.34
C ILE A 861 -37.41 -203.36 21.64
N TYR A 862 -36.64 -202.87 22.61
CA TYR A 862 -36.47 -203.50 23.92
C TYR A 862 -37.79 -203.60 24.69
N ILE A 863 -38.57 -202.51 24.79
CA ILE A 863 -39.87 -202.50 25.47
C ILE A 863 -40.84 -203.50 24.82
N ALA A 864 -40.86 -203.56 23.48
CA ALA A 864 -41.70 -204.50 22.76
C ALA A 864 -41.29 -205.96 23.04
N LEU A 865 -39.99 -206.25 23.04
CA LEU A 865 -39.45 -207.59 23.31
C LEU A 865 -39.66 -208.04 24.77
N ASP A 866 -39.51 -207.13 25.75
CA ASP A 866 -39.75 -207.41 27.17
C ASP A 866 -41.23 -207.73 27.45
N HIS A 867 -42.17 -207.09 26.74
CA HIS A 867 -43.59 -207.37 26.89
C HIS A 867 -43.97 -208.83 26.53
N TYR A 868 -43.19 -209.49 25.66
CA TYR A 868 -43.38 -210.91 25.30
C TYR A 868 -42.51 -211.88 26.12
N SER A 869 -41.78 -211.39 27.12
CA SER A 869 -40.87 -212.16 28.00
C SER A 869 -41.47 -213.46 28.60
N PRO A 870 -42.76 -213.54 28.99
CA PRO A 870 -43.34 -214.78 29.49
C PRO A 870 -43.39 -215.93 28.47
N VAL A 871 -43.49 -215.61 27.16
CA VAL A 871 -43.58 -216.59 26.06
C VAL A 871 -42.17 -216.95 25.54
N LEU A 872 -41.22 -216.02 25.63
CA LEU A 872 -39.87 -216.15 25.08
C LEU A 872 -38.91 -216.97 25.97
N LYS A 873 -39.32 -217.37 27.18
CA LYS A 873 -38.54 -218.25 28.08
C LYS A 873 -38.16 -219.61 27.50
N HIS A 874 -38.75 -220.03 26.38
CA HIS A 874 -38.46 -221.30 25.72
C HIS A 874 -37.34 -221.22 24.64
N TYR A 875 -36.77 -220.04 24.37
CA TYR A 875 -35.71 -219.84 23.37
C TYR A 875 -34.49 -219.13 23.97
N PRO A 876 -33.45 -219.88 24.40
CA PRO A 876 -32.32 -219.36 25.20
C PRO A 876 -31.54 -218.21 24.55
N GLY A 877 -31.34 -218.24 23.22
CA GLY A 877 -30.53 -217.22 22.53
C GLY A 877 -31.17 -215.83 22.45
N ILE A 878 -32.49 -215.70 22.61
CA ILE A 878 -33.18 -214.39 22.53
C ILE A 878 -33.08 -213.63 23.87
N ILE A 879 -33.01 -214.35 24.98
CA ILE A 879 -32.87 -213.78 26.33
C ILE A 879 -31.49 -213.15 26.55
N GLU A 880 -30.42 -213.78 26.05
CA GLU A 880 -29.07 -213.22 26.12
C GLU A 880 -28.95 -211.90 25.33
N ILE A 881 -29.63 -211.78 24.18
CA ILE A 881 -29.69 -210.54 23.39
C ILE A 881 -30.49 -209.47 24.14
N LEU A 882 -31.59 -209.84 24.79
CA LEU A 882 -32.42 -208.94 25.58
C LEU A 882 -31.64 -208.36 26.78
N GLU A 883 -30.82 -209.18 27.45
CA GLU A 883 -29.90 -208.72 28.51
C GLU A 883 -28.78 -207.81 27.96
N LEU A 884 -28.25 -208.09 26.76
CA LEU A 884 -27.26 -207.24 26.09
C LEU A 884 -27.82 -205.87 25.71
N VAL A 885 -29.02 -205.84 25.12
CA VAL A 885 -29.72 -204.58 24.77
C VAL A 885 -30.06 -203.79 26.04
N ARG A 886 -30.49 -204.47 27.11
CA ARG A 886 -30.70 -203.82 28.42
C ARG A 886 -29.41 -203.17 28.92
N ARG A 887 -28.29 -203.89 28.87
CA ARG A 887 -26.97 -203.42 29.36
C ARG A 887 -26.47 -202.18 28.62
N GLU A 888 -26.73 -202.10 27.32
CA GLU A 888 -26.32 -200.97 26.49
C GLU A 888 -27.27 -199.77 26.60
N LEU A 889 -28.57 -200.01 26.84
CA LEU A 889 -29.55 -198.94 27.15
C LEU A 889 -29.38 -198.38 28.57
N THR A 890 -28.92 -199.18 29.55
CA THR A 890 -28.66 -198.73 30.93
C THR A 890 -27.23 -198.22 31.16
N GLY A 891 -26.36 -198.26 30.15
CA GLY A 891 -25.02 -197.64 30.19
C GLY A 891 -23.99 -198.32 31.11
N GLU A 892 -24.05 -199.64 31.30
CA GLU A 892 -23.12 -200.36 32.20
C GLU A 892 -21.77 -200.79 31.55
N SER A 893 -21.46 -200.33 30.33
CA SER A 893 -20.26 -200.76 29.56
C SER A 893 -19.05 -199.81 29.63
N THR A 894 -19.06 -198.72 30.40
CA THR A 894 -17.90 -197.80 30.48
C THR A 894 -17.18 -197.83 31.83
N LYS A 895 -16.37 -198.87 32.04
CA LYS A 895 -15.10 -198.81 32.80
C LYS A 895 -14.04 -199.54 32.00
N LEU A 896 -13.32 -198.81 31.17
CA LEU A 896 -11.88 -199.00 30.84
C LEU A 896 -11.49 -197.97 29.76
N LEU A 897 -11.08 -196.79 30.22
CA LEU A 897 -9.95 -196.00 29.69
C LEU A 897 -9.60 -194.88 30.68
#